data_AF-A0A060ZKN5-F1
#
_entry.id   AF-A0A060ZKN5-F1
#
_cell.length_a   1.000
_cell.length_b   1.000
_cell.length_c   1.000
_cell.angle_alpha   90.00
_cell.angle_beta   90.00
_cell.angle_gamma   90.00
#
_symmetry.space_group_name_H-M   'P 1'
#
loop_
_entity.id
_entity.type
_entity.pdbx_description
1 polymer ?
#
loop_
_entity_poly.entity_id
_entity_poly.type
_entity_poly.pdbx_seq_one_letter_code
_entity_poly.pdbx_strand_id
1 'polypeptide(L)'
;MPQSAPPRVAEHLSAAPSGTPLPREVGGGFVAVLAFCGIAVSVMQTLVVPLVTELPQLLHTTSSNASWVVTATLLAGAVSTPVMGRLGDMFGKRRMLMVALALMVVGSLTCAVTSDLVVMVIGRAIQGGAMGAIPLGISVMRDELPPHKLGSAMALMSSSLGVGGALGLPAAAFVAQHTNWHALFYGAAGLGVISIALVLAVVPESSVRTPSRFDAIGALGLTAGLVCLLLPITKGGDWGWTSGTTLGLFGTSVVILLLWGVFELRTAEPLVDLRTTARRQVLLTNLTSIMVGFSFYSMSLILPQLLQLPEATGYGLGQSMVMAGLYFAPMGVAMMLVSPLSARINASSGPKVSLVLGLLVIGATYGAGLVMIDHIWQIVVLSTALGVGIGISYSAMPTLIVSAVPAAETGAANGLNTLMRSIGMSTSSAVVGVILAHQTIDFGGVALPSKDGFKVSFLVACAAAVGGLLIALCLPGRRRAGRVAGSGPLAASGPLAASGPVAASGPVADSAPVGVPVAVAAAGAVAEAPASEVVDGLPVLTGSVIHGRVLGPGDTPLADAAITLIDTGGRQLGRTVTGRDGRYHLPAPDAASVVLIGSAAGHQPQAATLLVSDLPVVCDLRLSGGGGLTGSVRAVGGEPLAGATATATGPEGEVAGSVTADEKGEFALPELAPGTYTLTVAAAGHRPYATQVELIAGEPVRVDAELPPAARVRGTVRDRGGLPLGDARVSLLDASGDVVGQVITGADGSFGFGALTGDHYTVVASGYAPATRQITVGDAAGTERRDVDFLLGHGDDGEE
;
A
#
# COMPACT_ATOMS: atom_id res chain seq x y z
N MET A 1 39.28 -64.46 -15.30
CA MET A 1 39.81 -63.12 -14.93
C MET A 1 39.10 -62.07 -15.78
N PRO A 2 38.91 -60.84 -15.28
CA PRO A 2 37.54 -60.33 -15.16
C PRO A 2 37.10 -59.29 -16.20
N GLN A 3 35.78 -59.04 -16.20
CA GLN A 3 35.05 -58.09 -17.04
C GLN A 3 35.49 -56.64 -16.80
N SER A 4 35.49 -55.84 -17.87
CA SER A 4 35.72 -54.39 -17.84
C SER A 4 34.49 -53.65 -17.30
N ALA A 5 34.65 -52.94 -16.19
CA ALA A 5 33.62 -52.06 -15.63
C ALA A 5 33.49 -50.75 -16.45
N PRO A 6 32.28 -50.16 -16.56
CA PRO A 6 32.10 -48.82 -17.15
C PRO A 6 32.63 -47.72 -16.21
N PRO A 7 32.96 -46.52 -16.73
CA PRO A 7 33.56 -45.44 -15.95
C PRO A 7 32.56 -44.81 -14.97
N ARG A 8 33.04 -44.48 -13.76
CA ARG A 8 32.28 -43.70 -12.79
C ARG A 8 32.24 -42.24 -13.23
N VAL A 9 31.04 -41.70 -13.43
CA VAL A 9 30.82 -40.24 -13.46
C VAL A 9 30.89 -39.75 -12.02
N ALA A 10 31.74 -38.75 -11.76
CA ALA A 10 31.79 -38.08 -10.47
C ALA A 10 30.68 -37.03 -10.40
N GLU A 11 29.63 -37.29 -9.64
CA GLU A 11 28.66 -36.26 -9.28
C GLU A 11 29.33 -35.24 -8.36
N HIS A 12 29.58 -34.04 -8.91
CA HIS A 12 29.76 -32.85 -8.09
C HIS A 12 28.43 -32.52 -7.42
N LEU A 13 28.21 -33.05 -6.21
CA LEU A 13 27.16 -32.59 -5.31
C LEU A 13 27.40 -31.11 -4.99
N SER A 14 26.76 -30.23 -5.76
CA SER A 14 26.63 -28.82 -5.41
C SER A 14 25.82 -28.73 -4.12
N ALA A 15 26.44 -28.27 -3.04
CA ALA A 15 25.74 -28.02 -1.79
C ALA A 15 24.54 -27.10 -2.05
N ALA A 16 23.35 -27.54 -1.64
CA ALA A 16 22.16 -26.70 -1.72
C ALA A 16 22.39 -25.43 -0.87
N PRO A 17 21.98 -24.24 -1.34
CA PRO A 17 22.14 -23.01 -0.56
C PRO A 17 21.36 -23.13 0.76
N SER A 18 22.07 -22.95 1.86
CA SER A 18 21.53 -23.08 3.21
C SER A 18 20.40 -22.08 3.46
N GLY A 19 19.22 -22.60 3.79
CA GLY A 19 18.09 -21.94 4.47
C GLY A 19 17.86 -20.47 4.15
N THR A 20 16.89 -20.19 3.27
CA THR A 20 16.29 -18.86 3.14
C THR A 20 15.81 -18.39 4.53
N PRO A 21 16.32 -17.27 5.07
CA PRO A 21 15.88 -16.81 6.38
C PRO A 21 14.38 -16.50 6.35
N LEU A 22 13.64 -16.95 7.38
CA LEU A 22 12.27 -16.49 7.60
C LEU A 22 12.25 -14.95 7.62
N PRO A 23 11.21 -14.29 7.06
CA PRO A 23 11.13 -12.84 7.08
C PRO A 23 11.26 -12.32 8.50
N ARG A 24 12.32 -11.56 8.78
CA ARG A 24 12.45 -10.84 10.05
C ARG A 24 11.25 -9.91 10.17
N GLU A 25 10.44 -10.07 11.21
CA GLU A 25 9.41 -9.09 11.52
C GLU A 25 10.10 -7.75 11.81
N VAL A 26 10.04 -6.83 10.84
CA VAL A 26 10.74 -5.56 10.92
C VAL A 26 10.02 -4.70 11.97
N GLY A 27 10.60 -4.62 13.16
CA GLY A 27 10.06 -3.84 14.27
C GLY A 27 9.75 -2.40 13.87
N GLY A 28 8.63 -1.86 14.37
CA GLY A 28 8.04 -0.60 13.88
C GLY A 28 8.92 0.66 13.98
N GLY A 29 10.08 0.58 14.64
CA GLY A 29 11.04 1.68 14.78
C GLY A 29 11.53 2.25 13.44
N PHE A 30 11.63 1.45 12.37
CA PHE A 30 12.06 1.97 11.07
C PHE A 30 11.07 2.98 10.47
N VAL A 31 9.77 2.85 10.77
CA VAL A 31 8.73 3.79 10.31
C VAL A 31 8.94 5.16 10.97
N ALA A 32 9.31 5.19 12.25
CA ALA A 32 9.65 6.42 12.96
C ALA A 32 10.94 7.05 12.41
N VAL A 33 11.96 6.24 12.07
CA VAL A 33 13.19 6.72 11.42
C VAL A 33 12.92 7.34 10.05
N LEU A 34 12.10 6.69 9.21
CA LEU A 34 11.71 7.24 7.91
C LEU A 34 10.92 8.55 8.08
N ALA A 35 9.96 8.60 9.01
CA ALA A 35 9.21 9.81 9.31
C ALA A 35 10.14 10.95 9.80
N PHE A 36 11.12 10.64 10.66
CA PHE A 36 12.15 11.60 11.08
C PHE A 36 12.98 12.13 9.90
N CYS A 37 13.36 11.28 8.94
CA CYS A 37 14.01 11.73 7.70
C CYS A 37 13.13 12.71 6.91
N GLY A 38 11.82 12.44 6.82
CA GLY A 38 10.85 13.35 6.21
C GLY A 38 10.72 14.69 6.94
N ILE A 39 10.74 14.68 8.28
CA ILE A 39 10.77 15.90 9.12
C ILE A 39 12.05 16.68 8.86
N ALA A 40 13.22 16.04 8.88
CA ALA A 40 14.52 16.68 8.67
C ALA A 40 14.60 17.39 7.30
N VAL A 41 14.16 16.73 6.23
CA VAL A 41 14.08 17.32 4.88
C VAL A 41 13.11 18.50 4.84
N SER A 42 11.97 18.41 5.55
CA SER A 42 10.99 19.50 5.62
C SER A 42 11.46 20.71 6.44
N VAL A 43 12.19 20.50 7.54
CA VAL A 43 12.89 21.58 8.27
C VAL A 43 13.92 22.26 7.37
N MET A 44 14.73 21.49 6.64
CA MET A 44 15.71 22.00 5.68
C MET A 44 15.07 22.77 4.51
N GLN A 45 13.87 22.38 4.08
CA GLN A 45 13.11 23.12 3.08
C GLN A 45 12.64 24.49 3.61
N THR A 46 12.17 24.55 4.87
CA THR A 46 11.47 25.71 5.43
C THR A 46 12.37 26.71 6.18
N LEU A 47 13.56 26.32 6.64
CA LEU A 47 14.48 27.20 7.40
C LEU A 47 14.94 28.46 6.66
N VAL A 48 14.84 28.52 5.33
CA VAL A 48 15.22 29.71 4.55
C VAL A 48 14.10 30.75 4.52
N VAL A 49 12.84 30.36 4.75
CA VAL A 49 11.67 31.26 4.64
C VAL A 49 11.81 32.52 5.54
N PRO A 50 12.26 32.43 6.80
CA PRO A 50 12.53 33.60 7.64
C PRO A 50 13.59 34.55 7.06
N LEU A 51 14.61 34.03 6.37
CA LEU A 51 15.71 34.83 5.84
C LEU A 51 15.37 35.57 4.54
N VAL A 52 14.29 35.22 3.83
CA VAL A 52 14.04 35.66 2.44
C VAL A 52 14.09 37.18 2.28
N THR A 53 13.61 37.95 3.26
CA THR A 53 13.64 39.42 3.25
C THR A 53 15.02 40.02 3.52
N GLU A 54 15.90 39.29 4.20
CA GLU A 54 17.25 39.71 4.59
C GLU A 54 18.34 39.22 3.62
N LEU A 55 18.09 38.13 2.88
CA LEU A 55 19.02 37.57 1.88
C LEU A 55 19.64 38.61 0.91
N PRO A 56 18.93 39.66 0.42
CA PRO A 56 19.55 40.68 -0.43
C PRO A 56 20.71 41.41 0.27
N GLN A 57 20.58 41.68 1.58
CA GLN A 57 21.63 42.31 2.38
C GLN A 57 22.73 41.31 2.75
N LEU A 58 22.34 40.10 3.18
CA LEU A 58 23.26 39.05 3.62
C LEU A 58 24.17 38.51 2.50
N LEU A 59 23.69 38.52 1.25
CA LEU A 59 24.40 38.05 0.05
C LEU A 59 24.83 39.20 -0.89
N HIS A 60 24.73 40.46 -0.43
CA HIS A 60 25.11 41.67 -1.18
C HIS A 60 24.55 41.71 -2.62
N THR A 61 23.24 41.48 -2.77
CA THR A 61 22.60 41.28 -4.08
C THR A 61 21.18 41.87 -4.13
N THR A 62 20.51 41.77 -5.28
CA THR A 62 19.13 42.28 -5.46
C THR A 62 18.09 41.25 -4.99
N SER A 63 16.87 41.69 -4.66
CA SER A 63 15.78 40.77 -4.26
C SER A 63 15.44 39.72 -5.32
N SER A 64 15.49 40.09 -6.61
CA SER A 64 15.30 39.14 -7.72
C SER A 64 16.43 38.12 -7.84
N ASN A 65 17.66 38.51 -7.51
CA ASN A 65 18.78 37.58 -7.44
C ASN A 65 18.68 36.67 -6.21
N ALA A 66 18.42 37.24 -5.03
CA ALA A 66 18.27 36.51 -3.77
C ALA A 66 17.15 35.45 -3.79
N SER A 67 16.04 35.68 -4.50
CA SER A 67 14.95 34.70 -4.58
C SER A 67 15.33 33.40 -5.31
N TRP A 68 16.48 33.35 -6.01
CA TRP A 68 17.04 32.10 -6.54
C TRP A 68 17.44 31.10 -5.44
N VAL A 69 17.79 31.54 -4.23
CA VAL A 69 18.11 30.68 -3.07
C VAL A 69 16.93 29.77 -2.68
N VAL A 70 15.69 30.22 -2.94
CA VAL A 70 14.47 29.42 -2.77
C VAL A 70 14.10 28.70 -4.07
N THR A 71 14.11 29.43 -5.20
CA THR A 71 13.72 28.90 -6.53
C THR A 71 14.53 27.65 -6.91
N ALA A 72 15.85 27.68 -6.71
CA ALA A 72 16.74 26.60 -7.13
C ALA A 72 16.47 25.29 -6.39
N THR A 73 16.18 25.32 -5.08
CA THR A 73 15.83 24.12 -4.30
C THR A 73 14.51 23.52 -4.77
N LEU A 74 13.48 24.35 -4.96
CA LEU A 74 12.16 23.87 -5.40
C LEU A 74 12.23 23.27 -6.80
N LEU A 75 12.96 23.91 -7.71
CA LEU A 75 13.13 23.44 -9.08
C LEU A 75 13.97 22.16 -9.15
N ALA A 76 15.12 22.13 -8.49
CA ALA A 76 15.96 20.93 -8.43
C ALA A 76 15.22 19.77 -7.74
N GLY A 77 14.42 20.03 -6.72
CA GLY A 77 13.61 19.02 -6.05
C GLY A 77 12.45 18.50 -6.89
N ALA A 78 11.76 19.35 -7.63
CA ALA A 78 10.70 18.94 -8.57
C ALA A 78 11.24 17.95 -9.61
N VAL A 79 12.43 18.21 -10.15
CA VAL A 79 13.12 17.32 -11.11
C VAL A 79 13.67 16.06 -10.42
N SER A 80 14.36 16.20 -9.29
CA SER A 80 15.04 15.08 -8.62
C SER A 80 14.07 14.06 -8.05
N THR A 81 12.87 14.47 -7.62
CA THR A 81 11.93 13.60 -6.92
C THR A 81 11.46 12.38 -7.72
N PRO A 82 10.94 12.51 -8.97
CA PRO A 82 10.59 11.35 -9.79
C PRO A 82 11.81 10.53 -10.21
N VAL A 83 12.94 11.19 -10.53
CA VAL A 83 14.20 10.52 -10.88
C VAL A 83 14.70 9.65 -9.72
N MET A 84 14.74 10.17 -8.50
CA MET A 84 15.15 9.44 -7.31
C MET A 84 14.19 8.29 -6.98
N GLY A 85 12.88 8.47 -7.23
CA GLY A 85 11.89 7.41 -7.13
C GLY A 85 12.21 6.23 -8.05
N ARG A 86 12.42 6.48 -9.35
CA ARG A 86 12.78 5.46 -10.34
C ARG A 86 14.14 4.80 -10.04
N LEU A 87 15.15 5.60 -9.69
CA LEU A 87 16.46 5.09 -9.25
C LEU A 87 16.33 4.22 -7.99
N GLY A 88 15.36 4.50 -7.11
CA GLY A 88 15.07 3.71 -5.91
C GLY A 88 14.53 2.33 -6.25
N ASP A 89 13.57 2.26 -7.18
CA ASP A 89 13.00 1.00 -7.68
C ASP A 89 14.05 0.13 -8.41
N MET A 90 15.07 0.76 -9.03
CA MET A 90 16.18 0.08 -9.73
C MET A 90 17.34 -0.36 -8.82
N PHE A 91 17.93 0.59 -8.08
CA PHE A 91 19.20 0.41 -7.36
C PHE A 91 19.02 0.12 -5.85
N GLY A 92 17.78 0.07 -5.36
CA GLY A 92 17.41 -0.15 -3.97
C GLY A 92 17.01 1.14 -3.26
N LYS A 93 15.83 1.11 -2.63
CA LYS A 93 15.17 2.30 -2.05
C LYS A 93 15.94 2.86 -0.85
N ARG A 94 16.50 1.99 0.00
CA ARG A 94 17.40 2.36 1.11
C ARG A 94 18.65 3.10 0.60
N ARG A 95 19.25 2.61 -0.48
CA ARG A 95 20.47 3.20 -1.07
C ARG A 95 20.19 4.60 -1.59
N MET A 96 19.10 4.79 -2.34
CA MET A 96 18.73 6.12 -2.83
C MET A 96 18.26 7.06 -1.71
N LEU A 97 17.71 6.54 -0.62
CA LEU A 97 17.39 7.36 0.56
C LEU A 97 18.67 7.92 1.20
N MET A 98 19.72 7.10 1.33
CA MET A 98 21.03 7.56 1.78
C MET A 98 21.65 8.60 0.84
N VAL A 99 21.50 8.43 -0.49
CA VAL A 99 21.94 9.44 -1.48
C VAL A 99 21.17 10.75 -1.31
N ALA A 100 19.84 10.71 -1.18
CA ALA A 100 19.00 11.88 -0.96
C ALA A 100 19.40 12.64 0.32
N LEU A 101 19.65 11.92 1.42
CA LEU A 101 20.12 12.52 2.67
C LEU A 101 21.57 13.04 2.59
N ALA A 102 22.46 12.36 1.85
CA ALA A 102 23.82 12.84 1.61
C ALA A 102 23.82 14.15 0.79
N LEU A 103 22.93 14.28 -0.19
CA LEU A 103 22.72 15.54 -0.93
C LEU A 103 22.20 16.65 -0.01
N MET A 104 21.30 16.35 0.93
CA MET A 104 20.93 17.31 1.99
C MET A 104 22.15 17.77 2.79
N VAL A 105 22.97 16.84 3.30
CA VAL A 105 24.17 17.18 4.09
C VAL A 105 25.16 18.01 3.28
N VAL A 106 25.54 17.57 2.08
CA VAL A 106 26.51 18.27 1.22
C VAL A 106 25.99 19.65 0.84
N GLY A 107 24.76 19.75 0.35
CA GLY A 107 24.17 21.04 -0.04
C GLY A 107 23.99 21.99 1.13
N SER A 108 23.62 21.49 2.32
CA SER A 108 23.55 22.30 3.53
C SER A 108 24.93 22.77 3.97
N LEU A 109 25.96 21.92 4.00
CA LEU A 109 27.33 22.33 4.31
C LEU A 109 27.87 23.36 3.31
N THR A 110 27.57 23.22 2.00
CA THR A 110 27.90 24.23 0.98
C THR A 110 27.29 25.60 1.32
N CYS A 111 26.03 25.64 1.76
CA CYS A 111 25.39 26.88 2.23
C CYS A 111 25.93 27.37 3.59
N ALA A 112 26.39 26.47 4.46
CA ALA A 112 26.87 26.81 5.81
C ALA A 112 28.26 27.49 5.83
N VAL A 113 29.02 27.41 4.74
CA VAL A 113 30.39 27.95 4.61
C VAL A 113 30.49 29.14 3.64
N THR A 114 29.36 29.64 3.09
CA THR A 114 29.39 30.67 2.05
C THR A 114 28.37 31.79 2.26
N SER A 115 28.81 33.01 1.96
CA SER A 115 27.93 34.18 1.75
C SER A 115 27.91 34.62 0.27
N ASP A 116 28.46 33.82 -0.65
CA ASP A 116 28.36 34.08 -2.09
C ASP A 116 27.03 33.53 -2.64
N LEU A 117 26.32 34.34 -3.42
CA LEU A 117 25.03 33.98 -3.99
C LEU A 117 25.11 32.75 -4.91
N VAL A 118 26.11 32.64 -5.77
CA VAL A 118 26.19 31.56 -6.76
C VAL A 118 26.48 30.23 -6.06
N VAL A 119 27.44 30.22 -5.14
CA VAL A 119 27.75 29.04 -4.31
C VAL A 119 26.55 28.66 -3.43
N MET A 120 25.83 29.65 -2.87
CA MET A 120 24.61 29.39 -2.12
C MET A 120 23.50 28.77 -2.99
N VAL A 121 23.27 29.30 -4.19
CA VAL A 121 22.30 28.76 -5.15
C VAL A 121 22.66 27.32 -5.56
N ILE A 122 23.95 27.01 -5.74
CA ILE A 122 24.42 25.64 -5.99
C ILE A 122 24.12 24.73 -4.78
N GLY A 123 24.50 25.12 -3.56
CA GLY A 123 24.20 24.35 -2.34
C GLY A 123 22.69 24.13 -2.12
N ARG A 124 21.88 25.12 -2.48
CA ARG A 124 20.40 25.04 -2.45
C ARG A 124 19.83 24.15 -3.56
N ALA A 125 20.42 24.11 -4.75
CA ALA A 125 20.05 23.16 -5.80
C ALA A 125 20.38 21.71 -5.37
N ILE A 126 21.56 21.48 -4.80
CA ILE A 126 21.98 20.16 -4.27
C ILE A 126 21.00 19.68 -3.18
N GLN A 127 20.61 20.56 -2.24
CA GLN A 127 19.57 20.28 -1.23
C GLN A 127 18.23 19.83 -1.83
N GLY A 128 17.87 20.31 -3.03
CA GLY A 128 16.64 19.89 -3.72
C GLY A 128 16.58 18.38 -3.97
N GLY A 129 17.72 17.72 -4.20
CA GLY A 129 17.80 16.27 -4.36
C GLY A 129 17.24 15.47 -3.19
N ALA A 130 17.24 16.04 -1.99
CA ALA A 130 16.72 15.41 -0.78
C ALA A 130 15.19 15.29 -0.75
N MET A 131 14.45 16.06 -1.56
CA MET A 131 12.99 15.99 -1.63
C MET A 131 12.47 14.61 -2.09
N GLY A 132 13.31 13.81 -2.76
CA GLY A 132 13.05 12.40 -3.07
C GLY A 132 12.97 11.46 -1.86
N ALA A 133 13.44 11.87 -0.68
CA ALA A 133 13.44 11.04 0.53
C ALA A 133 12.02 10.61 0.98
N ILE A 134 11.02 11.49 0.82
CA ILE A 134 9.63 11.19 1.21
C ILE A 134 9.04 10.05 0.36
N PRO A 135 9.02 10.13 -0.99
CA PRO A 135 8.49 9.03 -1.79
C PRO A 135 9.31 7.75 -1.72
N LEU A 136 10.63 7.84 -1.51
CA LEU A 136 11.46 6.67 -1.22
C LEU A 136 11.06 5.99 0.09
N GLY A 137 10.88 6.74 1.19
CA GLY A 137 10.44 6.19 2.47
C GLY A 137 9.06 5.52 2.39
N ILE A 138 8.10 6.14 1.68
CA ILE A 138 6.79 5.54 1.37
C ILE A 138 6.95 4.21 0.60
N SER A 139 7.94 4.14 -0.30
CA SER A 139 8.21 2.94 -1.10
C SER A 139 8.90 1.83 -0.31
N VAL A 140 9.79 2.17 0.66
CA VAL A 140 10.33 1.20 1.63
C VAL A 140 9.21 0.67 2.53
N MET A 141 8.32 1.54 3.01
CA MET A 141 7.16 1.11 3.80
C MET A 141 6.27 0.13 3.05
N ARG A 142 6.06 0.29 1.73
CA ARG A 142 5.27 -0.65 0.90
C ARG A 142 5.89 -2.04 0.82
N ASP A 143 7.21 -2.12 0.72
CA ASP A 143 7.91 -3.40 0.55
C ASP A 143 8.01 -4.17 1.88
N GLU A 144 8.19 -3.45 3.00
CA GLU A 144 8.57 -4.03 4.29
C GLU A 144 7.41 -4.16 5.30
N LEU A 145 6.26 -3.49 5.08
CA LEU A 145 5.11 -3.56 6.00
C LEU A 145 3.96 -4.43 5.47
N PRO A 146 3.29 -5.19 6.35
CA PRO A 146 2.06 -5.88 5.96
C PRO A 146 0.95 -4.85 5.62
N PRO A 147 0.04 -5.18 4.67
CA PRO A 147 -0.92 -4.21 4.10
C PRO A 147 -1.80 -3.48 5.14
N HIS A 148 -2.04 -4.09 6.30
CA HIS A 148 -2.85 -3.49 7.37
C HIS A 148 -2.11 -2.40 8.18
N LYS A 149 -0.76 -2.44 8.27
CA LYS A 149 0.05 -1.38 8.92
C LYS A 149 0.42 -0.25 7.94
N LEU A 150 0.47 -0.57 6.64
CA LEU A 150 0.95 0.30 5.57
C LEU A 150 0.31 1.70 5.54
N GLY A 151 -1.03 1.77 5.63
CA GLY A 151 -1.75 3.05 5.58
C GLY A 151 -1.40 4.00 6.71
N SER A 152 -1.07 3.48 7.90
CA SER A 152 -0.66 4.29 9.06
C SER A 152 0.77 4.81 8.90
N ALA A 153 1.68 3.97 8.40
CA ALA A 153 3.05 4.36 8.13
C ALA A 153 3.13 5.42 7.02
N MET A 154 2.40 5.25 5.93
CA MET A 154 2.33 6.23 4.83
C MET A 154 1.71 7.57 5.29
N ALA A 155 0.70 7.53 6.16
CA ALA A 155 0.13 8.73 6.76
C ALA A 155 1.16 9.48 7.63
N LEU A 156 1.93 8.78 8.47
CA LEU A 156 2.99 9.38 9.28
C LEU A 156 4.13 9.95 8.40
N MET A 157 4.53 9.22 7.35
CA MET A 157 5.53 9.68 6.40
C MET A 157 5.09 10.95 5.65
N SER A 158 3.79 11.10 5.39
CA SER A 158 3.25 12.24 4.64
C SER A 158 2.93 13.45 5.54
N SER A 159 2.60 13.22 6.82
CA SER A 159 2.43 14.29 7.81
C SER A 159 3.76 14.89 8.30
N SER A 160 4.89 14.19 8.08
CA SER A 160 6.25 14.69 8.35
C SER A 160 6.53 16.08 7.75
N LEU A 161 5.96 16.38 6.57
CA LEU A 161 6.07 17.68 5.91
C LEU A 161 5.39 18.81 6.71
N GLY A 162 4.26 18.51 7.37
CA GLY A 162 3.58 19.47 8.24
C GLY A 162 4.38 19.74 9.50
N VAL A 163 4.87 18.68 10.14
CA VAL A 163 5.68 18.76 11.37
C VAL A 163 6.98 19.52 11.11
N GLY A 164 7.70 19.23 10.02
CA GLY A 164 8.94 19.92 9.69
C GLY A 164 8.75 21.40 9.37
N GLY A 165 7.63 21.81 8.76
CA GLY A 165 7.28 23.23 8.62
C GLY A 165 6.94 23.92 9.94
N ALA A 166 6.16 23.24 10.80
CA ALA A 166 5.78 23.73 12.12
C ALA A 166 6.95 23.89 13.09
N LEU A 167 7.96 23.01 13.02
CA LEU A 167 9.18 23.12 13.82
C LEU A 167 10.23 24.03 13.15
N GLY A 168 10.34 23.97 11.82
CA GLY A 168 11.37 24.66 11.05
C GLY A 168 11.23 26.17 11.07
N LEU A 169 10.01 26.72 10.92
CA LEU A 169 9.78 28.16 10.91
C LEU A 169 10.15 28.85 12.24
N PRO A 170 9.66 28.42 13.42
CA PRO A 170 10.05 29.04 14.69
C PRO A 170 11.53 28.84 15.03
N ALA A 171 12.07 27.63 14.81
CA ALA A 171 13.47 27.35 15.08
C ALA A 171 14.39 28.21 14.21
N ALA A 172 14.04 28.38 12.93
CA ALA A 172 14.83 29.18 12.02
C ALA A 172 14.76 30.68 12.32
N ALA A 173 13.57 31.21 12.63
CA ALA A 173 13.43 32.60 13.06
C ALA A 173 14.20 32.88 14.37
N PHE A 174 14.15 31.96 15.33
CA PHE A 174 14.91 32.10 16.59
C PHE A 174 16.42 32.15 16.36
N VAL A 175 16.96 31.19 15.58
CA VAL A 175 18.40 31.12 15.28
C VAL A 175 18.85 32.31 14.45
N ALA A 176 18.08 32.77 13.46
CA ALA A 176 18.41 33.95 12.66
C ALA A 176 18.49 35.24 13.49
N GLN A 177 17.64 35.38 14.52
CA GLN A 177 17.62 36.57 15.38
C GLN A 177 18.73 36.60 16.45
N HIS A 178 19.16 35.43 16.94
CA HIS A 178 20.07 35.34 18.10
C HIS A 178 21.45 34.78 17.76
N THR A 179 21.67 34.28 16.55
CA THR A 179 22.90 33.59 16.12
C THR A 179 23.21 33.94 14.67
N ASN A 180 24.43 33.63 14.21
CA ASN A 180 24.76 33.73 12.79
C ASN A 180 23.85 32.77 11.98
N TRP A 181 23.17 33.31 10.96
CA TRP A 181 22.25 32.59 10.07
C TRP A 181 22.83 31.32 9.42
N HIS A 182 24.15 31.24 9.23
CA HIS A 182 24.83 30.03 8.75
C HIS A 182 24.60 28.80 9.67
N ALA A 183 24.33 29.02 10.96
CA ALA A 183 24.02 27.96 11.93
C ALA A 183 22.78 27.13 11.55
N LEU A 184 21.84 27.71 10.81
CA LEU A 184 20.66 27.00 10.27
C LEU A 184 21.08 25.85 9.35
N PHE A 185 22.06 26.10 8.49
CA PHE A 185 22.56 25.12 7.54
C PHE A 185 23.46 24.07 8.21
N TYR A 186 24.24 24.43 9.23
CA TYR A 186 24.91 23.45 10.09
C TYR A 186 23.90 22.55 10.83
N GLY A 187 22.80 23.12 11.33
CA GLY A 187 21.71 22.35 11.94
C GLY A 187 21.05 21.38 10.96
N ALA A 188 20.75 21.82 9.74
CA ALA A 188 20.23 20.95 8.68
C ALA A 188 21.21 19.83 8.29
N ALA A 189 22.51 20.15 8.16
CA ALA A 189 23.54 19.13 7.92
C ALA A 189 23.62 18.12 9.07
N GLY A 190 23.56 18.57 10.33
CA GLY A 190 23.54 17.71 11.51
C GLY A 190 22.33 16.77 11.53
N LEU A 191 21.13 17.29 11.27
CA LEU A 191 19.92 16.47 11.12
C LEU A 191 20.07 15.43 10.01
N GLY A 192 20.64 15.81 8.86
CA GLY A 192 20.90 14.89 7.75
C GLY A 192 21.87 13.77 8.12
N VAL A 193 22.96 14.07 8.85
CA VAL A 193 23.91 13.06 9.35
C VAL A 193 23.24 12.11 10.34
N ILE A 194 22.40 12.62 11.26
CA ILE A 194 21.62 11.80 12.20
C ILE A 194 20.64 10.90 11.44
N SER A 195 19.94 11.43 10.43
CA SER A 195 19.06 10.65 9.56
C SER A 195 19.82 9.52 8.84
N ILE A 196 21.01 9.78 8.30
CA ILE A 196 21.86 8.75 7.66
C ILE A 196 22.24 7.67 8.67
N ALA A 197 22.70 8.04 9.87
CA ALA A 197 23.06 7.08 10.91
C ALA A 197 21.88 6.19 11.34
N LEU A 198 20.70 6.77 11.52
CA LEU A 198 19.48 6.02 11.85
C LEU A 198 19.02 5.11 10.71
N VAL A 199 19.12 5.53 9.46
CA VAL A 199 18.83 4.69 8.27
C VAL A 199 19.83 3.54 8.13
N LEU A 200 21.10 3.75 8.47
CA LEU A 200 22.12 2.71 8.52
C LEU A 200 21.88 1.70 9.66
N ALA A 201 21.36 2.15 10.81
CA ALA A 201 21.10 1.30 11.96
C ALA A 201 19.77 0.50 11.88
N VAL A 202 18.68 1.10 11.38
CA VAL A 202 17.32 0.58 11.60
C VAL A 202 16.58 0.20 10.31
N VAL A 203 16.83 0.87 9.18
CA VAL A 203 16.06 0.63 7.94
C VAL A 203 16.61 -0.61 7.21
N PRO A 204 15.79 -1.64 6.92
CA PRO A 204 16.24 -2.82 6.18
C PRO A 204 16.59 -2.47 4.73
N GLU A 205 17.37 -3.34 4.09
CA GLU A 205 17.72 -3.16 2.69
C GLU A 205 16.69 -3.84 1.79
N SER A 206 15.96 -3.02 1.02
CA SER A 206 14.83 -3.45 0.18
C SER A 206 15.20 -4.63 -0.72
N SER A 207 14.53 -5.75 -0.49
CA SER A 207 14.73 -7.04 -1.19
C SER A 207 14.26 -7.00 -2.65
N VAL A 208 13.23 -6.21 -2.95
CA VAL A 208 12.68 -6.04 -4.30
C VAL A 208 13.53 -5.03 -5.08
N ARG A 209 14.20 -5.51 -6.12
CA ARG A 209 14.92 -4.68 -7.11
C ARG A 209 14.52 -5.14 -8.50
N THR A 210 14.13 -4.21 -9.36
CA THR A 210 13.87 -4.54 -10.77
C THR A 210 15.08 -4.15 -11.60
N PRO A 211 15.82 -5.11 -12.20
CA PRO A 211 16.90 -4.78 -13.12
C PRO A 211 16.31 -4.15 -14.39
N SER A 212 16.44 -2.83 -14.53
CA SER A 212 16.07 -2.08 -15.73
C SER A 212 17.21 -1.15 -16.15
N ARG A 213 17.09 -0.54 -17.32
CA ARG A 213 17.95 0.52 -17.83
C ARG A 213 17.42 1.87 -17.36
N PHE A 214 18.33 2.83 -17.16
CA PHE A 214 17.95 4.18 -16.78
C PHE A 214 17.65 5.01 -18.03
N ASP A 215 16.42 5.53 -18.14
CA ASP A 215 16.07 6.45 -19.22
C ASP A 215 16.63 7.86 -18.97
N ALA A 216 17.87 8.07 -19.37
CA ALA A 216 18.54 9.36 -19.31
C ALA A 216 17.90 10.40 -20.25
N ILE A 217 17.29 9.98 -21.36
CA ILE A 217 16.65 10.89 -22.32
C ILE A 217 15.32 11.38 -21.76
N GLY A 218 14.52 10.47 -21.20
CA GLY A 218 13.32 10.78 -20.42
C GLY A 218 13.63 11.71 -19.24
N ALA A 219 14.68 11.42 -18.47
CA ALA A 219 15.13 12.29 -17.38
C ALA A 219 15.52 13.70 -17.85
N LEU A 220 16.27 13.84 -18.95
CA LEU A 220 16.64 15.14 -19.51
C LEU A 220 15.42 15.89 -20.09
N GLY A 221 14.51 15.19 -20.77
CA GLY A 221 13.29 15.77 -21.33
C GLY A 221 12.34 16.28 -20.23
N LEU A 222 12.11 15.47 -19.19
CA LEU A 222 11.32 15.87 -18.02
C LEU A 222 12.00 17.05 -17.28
N THR A 223 13.33 17.01 -17.12
CA THR A 223 14.10 18.12 -16.53
C THR A 223 13.88 19.41 -17.31
N ALA A 224 14.11 19.41 -18.62
CA ALA A 224 13.97 20.59 -19.46
C ALA A 224 12.52 21.12 -19.48
N GLY A 225 11.53 20.22 -19.56
CA GLY A 225 10.11 20.57 -19.52
C GLY A 225 9.69 21.19 -18.19
N LEU A 226 10.10 20.61 -17.05
CA LEU A 226 9.80 21.15 -15.72
C LEU A 226 10.54 22.46 -15.43
N VAL A 227 11.79 22.62 -15.89
CA VAL A 227 12.51 23.89 -15.81
C VAL A 227 11.78 24.96 -16.60
N CYS A 228 11.42 24.69 -17.85
CA CYS A 228 10.68 25.66 -18.67
C CYS A 228 9.26 25.95 -18.15
N LEU A 229 8.65 25.04 -17.37
CA LEU A 229 7.33 25.24 -16.76
C LEU A 229 7.40 26.01 -15.44
N LEU A 230 8.23 25.56 -14.49
CA LEU A 230 8.24 26.06 -13.10
C LEU A 230 9.04 27.36 -12.94
N LEU A 231 10.05 27.58 -13.78
CA LEU A 231 10.86 28.80 -13.74
C LEU A 231 10.04 30.07 -14.07
N PRO A 232 9.26 30.15 -15.17
CA PRO A 232 8.43 31.33 -15.43
C PRO A 232 7.27 31.46 -14.43
N ILE A 233 6.77 30.37 -13.83
CA ILE A 233 5.82 30.45 -12.69
C ILE A 233 6.46 31.15 -11.49
N THR A 234 7.73 30.86 -11.20
CA THR A 234 8.42 31.42 -10.02
C THR A 234 8.99 32.83 -10.26
N LYS A 235 9.43 33.12 -11.49
CA LYS A 235 10.07 34.41 -11.86
C LYS A 235 9.21 35.34 -12.71
N GLY A 236 7.99 34.95 -13.09
CA GLY A 236 7.10 35.76 -13.94
C GLY A 236 6.71 37.11 -13.34
N GLY A 237 6.72 37.24 -12.01
CA GLY A 237 6.59 38.53 -11.32
C GLY A 237 7.77 39.47 -11.59
N ASP A 238 9.00 38.97 -11.43
CA ASP A 238 10.24 39.74 -11.66
C ASP A 238 10.45 40.07 -13.15
N TRP A 239 10.18 39.10 -14.03
CA TRP A 239 10.44 39.19 -15.47
C TRP A 239 9.27 39.78 -16.27
N GLY A 240 8.13 40.04 -15.63
CA GLY A 240 6.87 40.38 -16.27
C GLY A 240 6.19 39.17 -16.93
N TRP A 241 4.90 38.99 -16.63
CA TRP A 241 4.09 37.89 -17.13
C TRP A 241 3.88 37.90 -18.66
N THR A 242 3.93 39.08 -19.27
CA THR A 242 3.77 39.30 -20.71
C THR A 242 5.10 39.36 -21.47
N SER A 243 6.25 39.21 -20.81
CA SER A 243 7.54 39.29 -21.48
C SER A 243 7.79 38.08 -22.38
N GLY A 244 8.55 38.30 -23.46
CA GLY A 244 8.90 37.24 -24.41
C GLY A 244 9.65 36.07 -23.76
N THR A 245 10.40 36.32 -22.70
CA THR A 245 11.09 35.27 -21.91
C THR A 245 10.08 34.40 -21.15
N THR A 246 9.15 35.01 -20.42
CA THR A 246 8.13 34.27 -19.65
C THR A 246 7.22 33.46 -20.56
N LEU A 247 6.67 34.09 -21.60
CA LEU A 247 5.80 33.42 -22.58
C LEU A 247 6.55 32.38 -23.43
N GLY A 248 7.81 32.67 -23.79
CA GLY A 248 8.67 31.76 -24.54
C GLY A 248 9.03 30.51 -23.73
N LEU A 249 9.29 30.63 -22.43
CA LEU A 249 9.50 29.48 -21.55
C LEU A 249 8.23 28.64 -21.40
N PHE A 250 7.05 29.26 -21.22
CA PHE A 250 5.78 28.53 -21.20
C PHE A 250 5.53 27.77 -22.52
N GLY A 251 5.65 28.44 -23.67
CA GLY A 251 5.51 27.80 -24.98
C GLY A 251 6.52 26.66 -25.20
N THR A 252 7.78 26.88 -24.83
CA THR A 252 8.84 25.86 -24.85
C THR A 252 8.49 24.66 -23.95
N SER A 253 7.94 24.89 -22.75
CA SER A 253 7.54 23.83 -21.84
C SER A 253 6.45 22.94 -22.42
N VAL A 254 5.46 23.53 -23.10
CA VAL A 254 4.39 22.79 -23.78
C VAL A 254 4.97 21.91 -24.89
N VAL A 255 5.84 22.46 -25.74
CA VAL A 255 6.49 21.71 -26.82
C VAL A 255 7.36 20.57 -26.27
N ILE A 256 8.22 20.84 -25.27
CA ILE A 256 9.10 19.82 -24.69
C ILE A 256 8.29 18.73 -23.99
N LEU A 257 7.28 19.07 -23.17
CA LEU A 257 6.48 18.08 -22.45
C LEU A 257 5.61 17.22 -23.38
N LEU A 258 5.11 17.77 -24.50
CA LEU A 258 4.41 16.99 -25.52
C LEU A 258 5.35 16.03 -26.26
N LEU A 259 6.53 16.51 -26.69
CA LEU A 259 7.53 15.67 -27.36
C LEU A 259 8.07 14.57 -26.42
N TRP A 260 8.37 14.93 -25.17
CA TRP A 260 8.74 14.00 -24.11
C TRP A 260 7.63 12.97 -23.84
N GLY A 261 6.36 13.40 -23.80
CA GLY A 261 5.23 12.48 -23.65
C GLY A 261 5.10 11.47 -24.79
N VAL A 262 5.31 11.91 -26.05
CA VAL A 262 5.34 11.02 -27.21
C VAL A 262 6.56 10.07 -27.18
N PHE A 263 7.70 10.52 -26.66
CA PHE A 263 8.90 9.72 -26.48
C PHE A 263 8.68 8.62 -25.41
N GLU A 264 8.29 8.98 -24.20
CA GLU A 264 8.05 8.05 -23.09
C GLU A 264 6.96 7.02 -23.42
N LEU A 265 5.90 7.39 -24.14
CA LEU A 265 4.86 6.45 -24.60
C LEU A 265 5.37 5.39 -25.61
N ARG A 266 6.51 5.64 -26.26
CA ARG A 266 7.18 4.74 -27.22
C ARG A 266 8.36 3.99 -26.58
N THR A 267 8.90 4.48 -25.48
CA THR A 267 10.01 3.86 -24.75
C THR A 267 9.52 2.64 -23.97
N ALA A 268 10.28 1.54 -24.01
CA ALA A 268 9.91 0.27 -23.36
C ALA A 268 10.12 0.29 -21.83
N GLU A 269 11.13 1.03 -21.36
CA GLU A 269 11.47 1.19 -19.94
C GLU A 269 11.47 2.68 -19.56
N PRO A 270 10.30 3.35 -19.61
CA PRO A 270 10.19 4.80 -19.40
C PRO A 270 10.70 5.23 -18.01
N LEU A 271 11.06 6.51 -17.86
CA LEU A 271 11.33 7.09 -16.54
C LEU A 271 10.02 7.17 -15.74
N VAL A 272 8.95 7.58 -16.40
CA VAL A 272 7.59 7.69 -15.86
C VAL A 272 6.65 6.99 -16.82
N ASP A 273 6.10 5.84 -16.43
CA ASP A 273 5.10 5.16 -17.26
C ASP A 273 3.83 6.02 -17.34
N LEU A 274 3.67 6.69 -18.49
CA LEU A 274 2.52 7.54 -18.79
C LEU A 274 1.22 6.76 -18.97
N ARG A 275 1.28 5.46 -19.30
CA ARG A 275 0.12 4.56 -19.41
C ARG A 275 -0.40 4.19 -18.02
N THR A 276 0.50 3.84 -17.09
CA THR A 276 0.15 3.67 -15.66
C THR A 276 -0.34 4.98 -15.06
N THR A 277 0.30 6.11 -15.37
CA THR A 277 -0.10 7.45 -14.93
C THR A 277 -1.49 7.85 -15.43
N ALA A 278 -1.82 7.53 -16.67
CA ALA A 278 -3.13 7.81 -17.29
C ALA A 278 -4.27 6.95 -16.75
N ARG A 279 -4.00 5.89 -15.95
CA ARG A 279 -5.05 5.14 -15.25
C ARG A 279 -5.88 6.09 -14.41
N ARG A 280 -7.21 6.08 -14.59
CA ARG A 280 -8.15 7.03 -13.98
C ARG A 280 -7.93 7.28 -12.47
N GLN A 281 -7.59 6.25 -11.69
CA GLN A 281 -7.30 6.41 -10.27
C GLN A 281 -6.01 7.20 -9.99
N VAL A 282 -4.94 6.96 -10.74
CA VAL A 282 -3.66 7.67 -10.62
C VAL A 282 -3.81 9.10 -11.10
N LEU A 283 -4.37 9.30 -12.30
CA LEU A 283 -4.59 10.61 -12.91
C LEU A 283 -5.43 11.53 -12.02
N LEU A 284 -6.60 11.08 -11.55
CA LEU A 284 -7.46 11.91 -10.70
C LEU A 284 -6.82 12.21 -9.34
N THR A 285 -6.12 11.24 -8.74
CA THR A 285 -5.39 11.48 -7.47
C THR A 285 -4.29 12.52 -7.66
N ASN A 286 -3.56 12.47 -8.77
CA ASN A 286 -2.54 13.45 -9.14
C ASN A 286 -3.12 14.85 -9.39
N LEU A 287 -4.24 14.97 -10.11
CA LEU A 287 -4.94 16.25 -10.31
C LEU A 287 -5.43 16.83 -8.97
N THR A 288 -6.02 16.02 -8.09
CA THR A 288 -6.37 16.45 -6.73
C THR A 288 -5.13 16.82 -5.89
N SER A 289 -3.97 16.21 -6.14
CA SER A 289 -2.71 16.54 -5.45
C SER A 289 -2.17 17.92 -5.83
N ILE A 290 -2.38 18.37 -7.08
CA ILE A 290 -2.14 19.77 -7.48
C ILE A 290 -3.03 20.71 -6.64
N MET A 291 -4.32 20.38 -6.51
CA MET A 291 -5.28 21.23 -5.77
C MET A 291 -4.95 21.31 -4.26
N VAL A 292 -4.62 20.20 -3.60
CA VAL A 292 -4.22 20.23 -2.18
C VAL A 292 -2.83 20.86 -1.99
N GLY A 293 -1.91 20.69 -2.94
CA GLY A 293 -0.62 21.41 -2.93
C GLY A 293 -0.81 22.93 -3.05
N PHE A 294 -1.72 23.36 -3.93
CA PHE A 294 -2.13 24.76 -4.06
C PHE A 294 -2.72 25.27 -2.74
N SER A 295 -3.69 24.53 -2.17
CA SER A 295 -4.29 24.86 -0.88
C SER A 295 -3.27 24.94 0.27
N PHE A 296 -2.32 24.01 0.37
CA PHE A 296 -1.26 24.05 1.39
C PHE A 296 -0.43 25.33 1.31
N TYR A 297 0.06 25.65 0.11
CA TYR A 297 0.99 26.76 -0.08
C TYR A 297 0.30 28.12 0.02
N SER A 298 -0.97 28.24 -0.36
CA SER A 298 -1.72 29.50 -0.24
C SER A 298 -1.80 29.96 1.22
N MET A 299 -2.06 29.06 2.17
CA MET A 299 -2.06 29.40 3.60
C MET A 299 -0.67 29.80 4.11
N SER A 300 0.37 29.12 3.60
CA SER A 300 1.77 29.40 3.95
C SER A 300 2.25 30.77 3.48
N LEU A 301 1.54 31.41 2.55
CA LEU A 301 1.80 32.79 2.10
C LEU A 301 0.90 33.80 2.80
N ILE A 302 -0.40 33.49 2.90
CA ILE A 302 -1.41 34.36 3.49
C ILE A 302 -1.13 34.65 4.97
N LEU A 303 -0.93 33.61 5.80
CA LEU A 303 -0.89 33.80 7.25
C LEU A 303 0.33 34.57 7.75
N PRO A 304 1.58 34.28 7.33
CA PRO A 304 2.73 35.01 7.83
C PRO A 304 2.63 36.51 7.49
N GLN A 305 2.08 36.87 6.32
CA GLN A 305 1.91 38.27 5.94
C GLN A 305 0.81 38.96 6.77
N LEU A 306 -0.37 38.34 6.91
CA LEU A 306 -1.46 38.90 7.71
C LEU A 306 -1.06 39.08 9.19
N LEU A 307 -0.33 38.12 9.75
CA LEU A 307 0.17 38.18 11.13
C LEU A 307 1.21 39.30 11.32
N GLN A 308 2.12 39.49 10.37
CA GLN A 308 3.22 40.46 10.48
C GLN A 308 2.87 41.89 10.02
N LEU A 309 1.74 42.09 9.32
CA LEU A 309 1.30 43.42 8.92
C LEU A 309 1.00 44.31 10.15
N PRO A 310 1.36 45.61 10.14
CA PRO A 310 1.13 46.51 11.29
C PRO A 310 -0.36 46.64 11.65
N GLU A 311 -0.68 46.68 12.96
CA GLU A 311 -2.05 46.88 13.45
C GLU A 311 -2.70 48.18 12.93
N ALA A 312 -1.89 49.20 12.68
CA ALA A 312 -2.31 50.48 12.11
C ALA A 312 -2.90 50.38 10.68
N THR A 313 -2.77 49.23 10.00
CA THR A 313 -3.50 48.94 8.76
C THR A 313 -4.99 48.64 8.98
N GLY A 314 -5.42 48.38 10.23
CA GLY A 314 -6.79 48.06 10.60
C GLY A 314 -7.20 46.59 10.40
N TYR A 315 -6.28 45.72 9.98
CA TYR A 315 -6.48 44.28 9.82
C TYR A 315 -5.21 43.43 9.94
N GLY A 316 -4.01 44.03 9.83
CA GLY A 316 -2.78 43.40 10.27
C GLY A 316 -2.77 43.16 11.78
N LEU A 317 -2.05 42.14 12.23
CA LEU A 317 -2.05 41.71 13.64
C LEU A 317 -0.75 42.05 14.39
N GLY A 318 0.19 42.78 13.78
CA GLY A 318 1.37 43.35 14.43
C GLY A 318 2.37 42.34 15.04
N GLN A 319 2.27 41.07 14.68
CA GLN A 319 3.05 40.00 15.31
C GLN A 319 4.49 39.93 14.77
N SER A 320 5.43 39.57 15.64
CA SER A 320 6.80 39.30 15.21
C SER A 320 6.88 38.02 14.37
N MET A 321 7.93 37.89 13.56
CA MET A 321 8.19 36.69 12.74
C MET A 321 8.20 35.39 13.57
N VAL A 322 8.75 35.41 14.79
CA VAL A 322 8.77 34.24 15.69
C VAL A 322 7.35 33.87 16.14
N MET A 323 6.54 34.87 16.52
CA MET A 323 5.14 34.63 16.90
C MET A 323 4.32 34.15 15.71
N ALA A 324 4.53 34.71 14.51
CA ALA A 324 3.87 34.27 13.29
C ALA A 324 4.19 32.80 12.96
N GLY A 325 5.46 32.37 13.13
CA GLY A 325 5.85 30.97 13.04
C GLY A 325 5.20 30.10 14.13
N LEU A 326 5.15 30.57 15.38
CA LEU A 326 4.56 29.83 16.50
C LEU A 326 3.04 29.62 16.33
N TYR A 327 2.31 30.61 15.79
CA TYR A 327 0.89 30.46 15.43
C TYR A 327 0.66 29.55 14.21
N PHE A 328 1.70 29.27 13.43
CA PHE A 328 1.67 28.26 12.36
C PHE A 328 1.94 26.84 12.87
N ALA A 329 2.63 26.67 14.00
CA ALA A 329 3.00 25.37 14.54
C ALA A 329 1.82 24.40 14.81
N PRO A 330 0.64 24.85 15.32
CA PRO A 330 -0.55 24.00 15.49
C PRO A 330 -0.99 23.28 14.21
N MET A 331 -0.77 23.85 13.02
CA MET A 331 -1.09 23.22 11.74
C MET A 331 -0.33 21.90 11.54
N GLY A 332 0.99 21.91 11.78
CA GLY A 332 1.83 20.72 11.64
C GLY A 332 1.57 19.67 12.72
N VAL A 333 1.28 20.12 13.94
CA VAL A 333 0.84 19.23 15.03
C VAL A 333 -0.49 18.56 14.69
N ALA A 334 -1.46 19.30 14.14
CA ALA A 334 -2.74 18.74 13.69
C ALA A 334 -2.56 17.71 12.56
N MET A 335 -1.69 17.98 11.57
CA MET A 335 -1.35 17.01 10.52
C MET A 335 -0.79 15.70 11.10
N MET A 336 0.00 15.76 12.17
CA MET A 336 0.55 14.59 12.85
C MET A 336 -0.49 13.84 13.69
N LEU A 337 -1.24 14.54 14.53
CA LEU A 337 -2.24 13.94 15.43
C LEU A 337 -3.39 13.27 14.67
N VAL A 338 -3.73 13.76 13.48
CA VAL A 338 -4.80 13.20 12.64
C VAL A 338 -4.31 12.05 11.76
N SER A 339 -2.99 11.82 11.62
CA SER A 339 -2.45 10.71 10.82
C SER A 339 -3.01 9.33 11.21
N PRO A 340 -3.04 8.90 12.50
CA PRO A 340 -3.62 7.62 12.90
C PRO A 340 -5.14 7.54 12.67
N LEU A 341 -5.85 8.66 12.82
CA LEU A 341 -7.29 8.74 12.55
C LEU A 341 -7.56 8.56 11.04
N SER A 342 -6.79 9.25 10.20
CA SER A 342 -6.87 9.11 8.75
C SER A 342 -6.55 7.69 8.29
N ALA A 343 -5.56 7.03 8.91
CA ALA A 343 -5.26 5.63 8.65
C ALA A 343 -6.43 4.68 9.00
N ARG A 344 -7.12 4.92 10.12
CA ARG A 344 -8.35 4.18 10.48
C ARG A 344 -9.48 4.40 9.49
N ILE A 345 -9.67 5.62 8.98
CA ILE A 345 -10.67 5.94 7.94
C ILE A 345 -10.28 5.28 6.60
N ASN A 346 -9.00 5.31 6.22
CA ASN A 346 -8.47 4.62 5.03
C ASN A 346 -8.77 3.11 5.09
N ALA A 347 -8.61 2.48 6.26
CA ALA A 347 -8.88 1.06 6.47
C ALA A 347 -10.39 0.73 6.42
N SER A 348 -11.22 1.47 7.16
CA SER A 348 -12.65 1.17 7.31
C SER A 348 -13.51 1.61 6.12
N SER A 349 -13.26 2.81 5.60
CA SER A 349 -14.11 3.51 4.62
C SER A 349 -13.43 3.66 3.25
N GLY A 350 -12.11 3.41 3.19
CA GLY A 350 -11.31 3.53 1.98
C GLY A 350 -10.70 4.93 1.79
N PRO A 351 -9.52 5.04 1.15
CA PRO A 351 -8.78 6.30 1.07
C PRO A 351 -9.48 7.37 0.22
N LYS A 352 -10.39 6.99 -0.69
CA LYS A 352 -11.28 7.96 -1.38
C LYS A 352 -12.10 8.78 -0.38
N VAL A 353 -12.65 8.14 0.66
CA VAL A 353 -13.49 8.82 1.67
C VAL A 353 -12.64 9.79 2.49
N SER A 354 -11.46 9.36 2.93
CA SER A 354 -10.49 10.25 3.58
C SER A 354 -10.16 11.46 2.72
N LEU A 355 -9.82 11.26 1.44
CA LEU A 355 -9.47 12.36 0.53
C LEU A 355 -10.62 13.38 0.42
N VAL A 356 -11.85 12.91 0.24
CA VAL A 356 -13.08 13.73 0.19
C VAL A 356 -13.31 14.49 1.50
N LEU A 357 -13.16 13.84 2.66
CA LEU A 357 -13.29 14.48 3.97
C LEU A 357 -12.21 15.56 4.19
N GLY A 358 -10.95 15.28 3.83
CA GLY A 358 -9.87 16.26 3.91
C GLY A 358 -10.14 17.50 3.04
N LEU A 359 -10.63 17.32 1.82
CA LEU A 359 -10.99 18.40 0.91
C LEU A 359 -12.20 19.22 1.39
N LEU A 360 -13.19 18.58 2.00
CA LEU A 360 -14.31 19.27 2.66
C LEU A 360 -13.81 20.15 3.80
N VAL A 361 -12.91 19.64 4.66
CA VAL A 361 -12.30 20.43 5.75
C VAL A 361 -11.46 21.59 5.21
N ILE A 362 -10.65 21.36 4.16
CA ILE A 362 -9.86 22.42 3.51
C ILE A 362 -10.79 23.51 2.93
N GLY A 363 -11.82 23.13 2.18
CA GLY A 363 -12.77 24.08 1.58
C GLY A 363 -13.56 24.87 2.63
N ALA A 364 -14.06 24.19 3.67
CA ALA A 364 -14.74 24.84 4.79
C ALA A 364 -13.82 25.82 5.54
N THR A 365 -12.54 25.47 5.72
CA THR A 365 -11.54 26.33 6.36
C THR A 365 -11.28 27.59 5.52
N TYR A 366 -11.10 27.45 4.21
CA TYR A 366 -10.92 28.60 3.32
C TYR A 366 -12.18 29.48 3.22
N GLY A 367 -13.37 28.87 3.22
CA GLY A 367 -14.64 29.59 3.29
C GLY A 367 -14.81 30.39 4.59
N ALA A 368 -14.47 29.81 5.74
CA ALA A 368 -14.47 30.51 7.02
C ALA A 368 -13.47 31.67 7.05
N GLY A 369 -12.28 31.50 6.45
CA GLY A 369 -11.27 32.55 6.33
C GLY A 369 -11.66 33.78 5.49
N LEU A 370 -12.80 33.76 4.79
CA LEU A 370 -13.36 34.97 4.17
C LEU A 370 -13.90 35.98 5.20
N VAL A 371 -14.20 35.49 6.42
CA VAL A 371 -14.82 36.26 7.51
C VAL A 371 -13.97 36.23 8.79
N MET A 372 -13.21 35.15 9.02
CA MET A 372 -12.54 34.87 10.29
C MET A 372 -11.03 35.21 10.26
N ILE A 373 -10.69 36.46 9.95
CA ILE A 373 -9.30 36.94 9.82
C ILE A 373 -8.93 38.16 10.69
N ASP A 374 -9.83 38.56 11.59
CA ASP A 374 -9.70 39.78 12.39
C ASP A 374 -8.90 39.60 13.69
N HIS A 375 -8.74 38.35 14.16
CA HIS A 375 -8.11 38.05 15.44
C HIS A 375 -7.19 36.83 15.38
N ILE A 376 -6.09 36.87 16.15
CA ILE A 376 -5.06 35.82 16.22
C ILE A 376 -5.64 34.43 16.52
N TRP A 377 -6.62 34.32 17.43
CA TRP A 377 -7.24 33.03 17.75
C TRP A 377 -7.97 32.42 16.54
N GLN A 378 -8.53 33.26 15.66
CA GLN A 378 -9.19 32.81 14.44
C GLN A 378 -8.17 32.22 13.47
N ILE A 379 -7.02 32.90 13.33
CA ILE A 379 -5.88 32.43 12.54
C ILE A 379 -5.36 31.07 13.03
N VAL A 380 -5.25 30.88 14.36
CA VAL A 380 -4.85 29.59 14.96
C VAL A 380 -5.89 28.50 14.71
N VAL A 381 -7.19 28.80 14.80
CA VAL A 381 -8.27 27.85 14.48
C VAL A 381 -8.22 27.47 12.99
N LEU A 382 -8.06 28.43 12.09
CA LEU A 382 -7.97 28.19 10.65
C LEU A 382 -6.71 27.39 10.27
N SER A 383 -5.53 27.72 10.81
CA SER A 383 -4.30 26.98 10.54
C SER A 383 -4.40 25.54 11.05
N THR A 384 -4.95 25.34 12.24
CA THR A 384 -5.19 24.01 12.82
C THR A 384 -6.18 23.20 11.98
N ALA A 385 -7.32 23.77 11.62
CA ALA A 385 -8.35 23.11 10.79
C ALA A 385 -7.82 22.75 9.40
N LEU A 386 -7.02 23.64 8.78
CA LEU A 386 -6.36 23.35 7.52
C LEU A 386 -5.37 22.19 7.67
N GLY A 387 -4.60 22.17 8.77
CA GLY A 387 -3.70 21.07 9.11
C GLY A 387 -4.43 19.72 9.23
N VAL A 388 -5.60 19.69 9.86
CA VAL A 388 -6.48 18.50 9.89
C VAL A 388 -6.81 18.06 8.46
N GLY A 389 -7.34 18.95 7.63
CA GLY A 389 -7.78 18.62 6.27
C GLY A 389 -6.64 18.11 5.37
N ILE A 390 -5.51 18.82 5.38
CA ILE A 390 -4.33 18.47 4.58
C ILE A 390 -3.67 17.17 5.09
N GLY A 391 -3.61 16.95 6.41
CA GLY A 391 -3.12 15.70 6.98
C GLY A 391 -3.93 14.48 6.51
N ILE A 392 -5.26 14.59 6.49
CA ILE A 392 -6.14 13.54 5.97
C ILE A 392 -5.92 13.33 4.45
N SER A 393 -5.86 14.40 3.66
CA SER A 393 -5.65 14.31 2.22
C SER A 393 -4.28 13.71 1.85
N TYR A 394 -3.20 14.13 2.51
CA TYR A 394 -1.84 13.60 2.27
C TYR A 394 -1.65 12.15 2.74
N SER A 395 -2.42 11.68 3.71
CA SER A 395 -2.51 10.25 4.05
C SER A 395 -3.20 9.42 2.95
N ALA A 396 -4.27 9.98 2.37
CA ALA A 396 -5.08 9.29 1.37
C ALA A 396 -4.39 9.15 0.00
N MET A 397 -3.65 10.18 -0.46
CA MET A 397 -3.08 10.23 -1.81
C MET A 397 -2.07 9.11 -2.10
N PRO A 398 -1.01 8.87 -1.29
CA PRO A 398 -0.08 7.77 -1.53
C PRO A 398 -0.79 6.41 -1.51
N THR A 399 -1.75 6.23 -0.60
CA THR A 399 -2.56 5.01 -0.51
C THR A 399 -3.38 4.76 -1.80
N LEU A 400 -3.94 5.81 -2.41
CA LEU A 400 -4.66 5.74 -3.69
C LEU A 400 -3.74 5.44 -4.88
N ILE A 401 -2.51 5.98 -4.88
CA ILE A 401 -1.49 5.70 -5.92
C ILE A 401 -1.00 4.26 -5.79
N VAL A 402 -0.55 3.85 -4.61
CA VAL A 402 -0.03 2.51 -4.28
C VAL A 402 -1.02 1.41 -4.64
N SER A 403 -2.31 1.62 -4.38
CA SER A 403 -3.36 0.63 -4.71
C SER A 403 -3.75 0.58 -6.19
N ALA A 404 -3.22 1.46 -7.05
CA ALA A 404 -3.49 1.49 -8.50
C ALA A 404 -2.29 1.07 -9.37
N VAL A 405 -1.11 0.93 -8.76
CA VAL A 405 0.20 0.85 -9.44
C VAL A 405 0.94 -0.43 -9.01
N PRO A 406 1.58 -1.17 -9.94
CA PRO A 406 2.41 -2.34 -9.62
C PRO A 406 3.47 -2.06 -8.55
N ALA A 407 3.93 -3.08 -7.82
CA ALA A 407 4.93 -2.90 -6.75
C ALA A 407 6.25 -2.30 -7.28
N ALA A 408 6.68 -2.71 -8.48
CA ALA A 408 7.89 -2.24 -9.16
C ALA A 408 7.84 -0.77 -9.65
N GLU A 409 6.67 -0.12 -9.63
CA GLU A 409 6.48 1.27 -10.09
C GLU A 409 6.15 2.23 -8.94
N THR A 410 6.27 1.78 -7.69
CA THR A 410 5.87 2.54 -6.50
C THR A 410 6.64 3.84 -6.34
N GLY A 411 7.97 3.78 -6.43
CA GLY A 411 8.85 4.93 -6.25
C GLY A 411 8.61 5.97 -7.32
N ALA A 412 8.57 5.55 -8.59
CA ALA A 412 8.24 6.41 -9.71
C ALA A 412 6.86 7.09 -9.58
N ALA A 413 5.79 6.33 -9.30
CA ALA A 413 4.44 6.88 -9.24
C ALA A 413 4.21 7.81 -8.04
N ASN A 414 4.80 7.52 -6.87
CA ASN A 414 4.69 8.39 -5.70
C ASN A 414 5.65 9.59 -5.77
N GLY A 415 6.78 9.45 -6.48
CA GLY A 415 7.64 10.56 -6.88
C GLY A 415 6.90 11.54 -7.81
N LEU A 416 6.19 11.02 -8.81
CA LEU A 416 5.30 11.81 -9.66
C LEU A 416 4.18 12.50 -8.85
N ASN A 417 3.56 11.81 -7.89
CA ASN A 417 2.54 12.42 -7.03
C ASN A 417 3.09 13.63 -6.24
N THR A 418 4.32 13.50 -5.73
CA THR A 418 5.02 14.58 -5.03
C THR A 418 5.36 15.74 -5.98
N LEU A 419 5.74 15.47 -7.23
CA LEU A 419 5.91 16.49 -8.27
C LEU A 419 4.60 17.23 -8.58
N MET A 420 3.48 16.53 -8.72
CA MET A 420 2.16 17.16 -8.96
C MET A 420 1.79 18.12 -7.82
N ARG A 421 2.04 17.71 -6.58
CA ARG A 421 1.88 18.58 -5.40
C ARG A 421 2.79 19.83 -5.50
N SER A 422 4.04 19.68 -5.92
CA SER A 422 4.97 20.81 -6.11
C SER A 422 4.53 21.78 -7.21
N ILE A 423 3.97 21.30 -8.32
CA ILE A 423 3.34 22.15 -9.35
C ILE A 423 2.19 22.96 -8.73
N GLY A 424 1.38 22.34 -7.87
CA GLY A 424 0.33 23.00 -7.11
C GLY A 424 0.86 24.13 -6.22
N MET A 425 1.92 23.85 -5.45
CA MET A 425 2.58 24.85 -4.59
C MET A 425 3.15 26.02 -5.38
N SER A 426 3.86 25.76 -6.49
CA SER A 426 4.41 26.82 -7.36
C SER A 426 3.32 27.66 -8.01
N THR A 427 2.25 27.05 -8.53
CA THR A 427 1.11 27.77 -9.10
C THR A 427 0.38 28.62 -8.05
N SER A 428 0.25 28.12 -6.82
CA SER A 428 -0.27 28.93 -5.69
C SER A 428 0.60 30.15 -5.44
N SER A 429 1.92 30.00 -5.40
CA SER A 429 2.82 31.14 -5.16
C SER A 429 2.72 32.24 -6.20
N ALA A 430 2.56 31.87 -7.48
CA ALA A 430 2.32 32.81 -8.56
C ALA A 430 0.96 33.51 -8.41
N VAL A 431 -0.12 32.75 -8.27
CA VAL A 431 -1.50 33.30 -8.23
C VAL A 431 -1.73 34.17 -7.01
N VAL A 432 -1.37 33.68 -5.82
CA VAL A 432 -1.51 34.43 -4.55
C VAL A 432 -0.58 35.64 -4.55
N GLY A 433 0.67 35.49 -4.99
CA GLY A 433 1.61 36.60 -5.10
C GLY A 433 1.10 37.74 -6.00
N VAL A 434 0.53 37.42 -7.17
CA VAL A 434 -0.08 38.39 -8.09
C VAL A 434 -1.30 39.08 -7.47
N ILE A 435 -2.17 38.34 -6.77
CA ILE A 435 -3.34 38.93 -6.09
C ILE A 435 -2.89 39.95 -5.02
N LEU A 436 -1.95 39.57 -4.14
CA LEU A 436 -1.50 40.46 -3.06
C LEU A 436 -0.65 41.64 -3.56
N ALA A 437 0.05 41.49 -4.69
CA ALA A 437 0.82 42.58 -5.31
C ALA A 437 -0.06 43.60 -6.05
N HIS A 438 -1.20 43.18 -6.64
CA HIS A 438 -2.12 44.10 -7.32
C HIS A 438 -3.19 44.71 -6.41
N GLN A 439 -3.60 44.00 -5.35
CA GLN A 439 -4.60 44.49 -4.41
C GLN A 439 -3.94 45.02 -3.15
N THR A 440 -3.25 46.17 -3.26
CA THR A 440 -2.53 46.83 -2.16
C THR A 440 -3.24 48.08 -1.65
N ILE A 441 -2.92 48.49 -0.43
CA ILE A 441 -3.14 49.83 0.12
C ILE A 441 -1.82 50.59 0.18
N ASP A 442 -1.85 51.91 0.06
CA ASP A 442 -0.71 52.76 0.40
C ASP A 442 -0.69 52.98 1.93
N PHE A 443 0.42 52.58 2.57
CA PHE A 443 0.66 52.78 3.98
C PHE A 443 1.99 53.53 4.17
N GLY A 444 1.92 54.86 4.16
CA GLY A 444 3.09 55.73 4.38
C GLY A 444 4.07 55.78 3.21
N GLY A 445 3.59 55.61 1.97
CA GLY A 445 4.43 55.52 0.77
C GLY A 445 4.90 54.10 0.44
N VAL A 446 4.46 53.10 1.20
CA VAL A 446 4.76 51.68 0.99
C VAL A 446 3.47 50.93 0.66
N ALA A 447 3.46 50.22 -0.48
CA ALA A 447 2.34 49.38 -0.88
C ALA A 447 2.30 48.09 -0.04
N LEU A 448 1.23 47.90 0.74
CA LEU A 448 1.00 46.70 1.57
C LEU A 448 -0.24 45.92 1.06
N PRO A 449 -0.26 44.58 1.08
CA PRO A 449 -1.42 43.80 0.62
C PRO A 449 -2.70 44.14 1.41
N SER A 450 -3.77 44.47 0.70
CA SER A 450 -5.06 44.87 1.27
C SER A 450 -5.83 43.68 1.87
N LYS A 451 -6.76 43.99 2.80
CA LYS A 451 -7.67 42.99 3.39
C LYS A 451 -8.48 42.22 2.33
N ASP A 452 -8.89 42.89 1.26
CA ASP A 452 -9.63 42.24 0.18
C ASP A 452 -8.72 41.38 -0.71
N GLY A 453 -7.44 41.74 -0.88
CA GLY A 453 -6.43 40.87 -1.49
C GLY A 453 -6.25 39.54 -0.74
N PHE A 454 -6.25 39.58 0.60
CA PHE A 454 -6.30 38.37 1.41
C PHE A 454 -7.59 37.57 1.18
N LYS A 455 -8.77 38.21 1.22
CA LYS A 455 -10.06 37.52 0.98
C LYS A 455 -10.15 36.90 -0.41
N VAL A 456 -9.69 37.57 -1.47
CA VAL A 456 -9.65 37.01 -2.83
C VAL A 456 -8.72 35.80 -2.88
N SER A 457 -7.60 35.83 -2.15
CA SER A 457 -6.70 34.67 -2.04
C SER A 457 -7.34 33.50 -1.27
N PHE A 458 -8.07 33.76 -0.18
CA PHE A 458 -8.90 32.77 0.49
C PHE A 458 -9.98 32.18 -0.43
N LEU A 459 -10.64 33.02 -1.24
CA LEU A 459 -11.68 32.60 -2.20
C LEU A 459 -11.11 31.69 -3.30
N VAL A 460 -9.96 32.06 -3.88
CA VAL A 460 -9.28 31.25 -4.92
C VAL A 460 -8.79 29.92 -4.35
N ALA A 461 -8.26 29.91 -3.12
CA ALA A 461 -7.88 28.66 -2.45
C ALA A 461 -9.09 27.78 -2.07
N CYS A 462 -10.23 28.39 -1.71
CA CYS A 462 -11.51 27.70 -1.54
C CYS A 462 -11.98 27.06 -2.86
N ALA A 463 -11.94 27.81 -3.97
CA ALA A 463 -12.30 27.31 -5.29
C ALA A 463 -11.39 26.15 -5.74
N ALA A 464 -10.08 26.22 -5.47
CA ALA A 464 -9.14 25.11 -5.70
C ALA A 464 -9.51 23.87 -4.86
N ALA A 465 -9.87 24.04 -3.59
CA ALA A 465 -10.30 22.94 -2.73
C ALA A 465 -11.61 22.30 -3.22
N VAL A 466 -12.59 23.10 -3.66
CA VAL A 466 -13.85 22.62 -4.27
C VAL A 466 -13.58 21.91 -5.59
N GLY A 467 -12.69 22.44 -6.45
CA GLY A 467 -12.24 21.74 -7.66
C GLY A 467 -11.60 20.39 -7.35
N GLY A 468 -10.70 20.35 -6.36
CA GLY A 468 -10.10 19.12 -5.86
C GLY A 468 -11.13 18.12 -5.33
N LEU A 469 -12.16 18.59 -4.63
CA LEU A 469 -13.28 17.78 -4.13
C LEU A 469 -14.08 17.17 -5.28
N LEU A 470 -14.45 17.95 -6.30
CA LEU A 470 -15.16 17.47 -7.49
C LEU A 470 -14.35 16.38 -8.22
N ILE A 471 -13.04 16.59 -8.41
CA ILE A 471 -12.13 15.60 -9.00
C ILE A 471 -12.05 14.33 -8.13
N ALA A 472 -11.96 14.47 -6.81
CA ALA A 472 -11.90 13.35 -5.88
C ALA A 472 -13.22 12.53 -5.84
N LEU A 473 -14.38 13.17 -6.00
CA LEU A 473 -15.66 12.49 -6.13
C LEU A 473 -15.72 11.61 -7.37
N CYS A 474 -15.03 11.98 -8.46
CA CYS A 474 -14.92 11.19 -9.69
C CYS A 474 -13.98 9.96 -9.61
N LEU A 475 -13.24 9.77 -8.50
CA LEU A 475 -12.39 8.59 -8.31
C LEU A 475 -13.20 7.27 -8.31
N PRO A 476 -12.66 6.16 -8.83
CA PRO A 476 -13.30 4.85 -8.72
C PRO A 476 -13.56 4.48 -7.25
N GLY A 477 -14.77 3.98 -6.95
CA GLY A 477 -15.06 3.37 -5.66
C GLY A 477 -14.61 1.91 -5.62
N ARG A 478 -14.26 1.39 -4.44
CA ARG A 478 -14.09 -0.06 -4.23
C ARG A 478 -15.38 -0.75 -4.68
N ARG A 479 -15.33 -1.60 -5.72
CA ARG A 479 -16.34 -2.64 -5.88
C ARG A 479 -16.27 -3.49 -4.62
N ARG A 480 -17.32 -3.46 -3.81
CA ARG A 480 -17.49 -4.37 -2.68
C ARG A 480 -17.46 -5.76 -3.30
N ALA A 481 -16.42 -6.54 -3.03
CA ALA A 481 -16.38 -7.94 -3.43
C ALA A 481 -17.70 -8.55 -2.93
N GLY A 482 -18.48 -9.14 -3.84
CA GLY A 482 -19.79 -9.66 -3.50
C GLY A 482 -19.62 -10.63 -2.36
N ARG A 483 -20.43 -10.50 -1.31
CA ARG A 483 -20.67 -11.62 -0.40
C ARG A 483 -21.14 -12.76 -1.30
N VAL A 484 -20.28 -13.75 -1.53
CA VAL A 484 -20.72 -15.05 -2.00
C VAL A 484 -21.65 -15.56 -0.92
N ALA A 485 -22.95 -15.54 -1.20
CA ALA A 485 -23.94 -16.17 -0.35
C ALA A 485 -23.75 -17.68 -0.52
N GLY A 486 -22.97 -18.29 0.38
CA GLY A 486 -22.60 -19.70 0.34
C GLY A 486 -22.31 -20.22 1.74
N SER A 487 -22.75 -21.46 1.98
CA SER A 487 -22.52 -22.26 3.20
C SER A 487 -22.74 -21.55 4.54
N GLY A 488 -23.99 -21.62 5.04
CA GLY A 488 -24.20 -21.64 6.49
C GLY A 488 -23.54 -22.90 7.10
N PRO A 489 -23.25 -22.92 8.40
CA PRO A 489 -22.56 -24.04 9.04
C PRO A 489 -23.37 -25.33 8.90
N LEU A 490 -22.74 -26.36 8.34
CA LEU A 490 -23.28 -27.71 8.27
C LEU A 490 -23.50 -28.23 9.70
N ALA A 491 -24.76 -28.39 10.08
CA ALA A 491 -25.13 -28.98 11.36
C ALA A 491 -24.71 -30.45 11.37
N ALA A 492 -23.76 -30.80 12.25
CA ALA A 492 -23.41 -32.18 12.52
C ALA A 492 -24.64 -32.91 13.07
N SER A 493 -25.02 -34.02 12.43
CA SER A 493 -26.02 -34.93 12.96
C SER A 493 -25.40 -35.77 14.09
N GLY A 494 -26.10 -35.90 15.21
CA GLY A 494 -25.62 -36.58 16.43
C GLY A 494 -25.54 -38.11 16.31
N PRO A 495 -25.44 -38.83 17.44
CA PRO A 495 -26.67 -39.05 18.23
C PRO A 495 -26.51 -39.20 19.76
N LEU A 496 -27.58 -38.94 20.53
CA LEU A 496 -28.28 -39.91 21.43
C LEU A 496 -29.27 -39.23 22.41
N ALA A 497 -30.45 -39.87 22.55
CA ALA A 497 -31.45 -39.90 23.65
C ALA A 497 -31.51 -38.77 24.72
N ALA A 498 -32.68 -38.28 25.18
CA ALA A 498 -33.85 -39.05 25.60
C ALA A 498 -35.13 -38.19 25.89
N SER A 499 -36.29 -38.86 25.82
CA SER A 499 -37.52 -38.69 26.64
C SER A 499 -38.21 -37.33 26.87
N GLY A 500 -39.51 -37.27 26.56
CA GLY A 500 -40.51 -36.58 27.41
C GLY A 500 -41.55 -35.70 26.68
N PRO A 501 -42.87 -35.73 27.01
CA PRO A 501 -43.92 -35.33 26.05
C PRO A 501 -44.89 -34.21 26.55
N VAL A 502 -46.09 -34.15 25.94
CA VAL A 502 -47.28 -33.28 26.18
C VAL A 502 -47.27 -32.01 25.28
N ALA A 503 -48.01 -31.91 24.16
CA ALA A 503 -49.49 -31.92 23.92
C ALA A 503 -50.19 -30.61 24.37
N ALA A 504 -51.26 -30.10 23.72
CA ALA A 504 -52.20 -30.69 22.76
C ALA A 504 -52.96 -29.61 21.91
N SER A 505 -53.72 -30.09 20.89
CA SER A 505 -54.96 -29.49 20.31
C SER A 505 -54.90 -28.11 19.60
N GLY A 506 -55.69 -27.83 18.55
CA GLY A 506 -56.84 -28.55 17.98
C GLY A 506 -57.36 -27.91 16.65
N PRO A 507 -58.43 -28.45 16.03
CA PRO A 507 -58.41 -28.71 14.57
C PRO A 507 -59.57 -28.12 13.75
N VAL A 508 -59.45 -28.18 12.41
CA VAL A 508 -60.58 -28.33 11.46
C VAL A 508 -60.14 -29.25 10.29
N ALA A 509 -60.96 -30.26 9.98
CA ALA A 509 -60.83 -31.20 8.83
C ALA A 509 -61.65 -30.68 7.62
N ASP A 510 -61.70 -31.27 6.42
CA ASP A 510 -61.32 -32.60 5.88
C ASP A 510 -61.06 -32.41 4.34
N SER A 511 -60.65 -33.35 3.48
CA SER A 511 -60.60 -34.82 3.58
C SER A 511 -59.42 -35.44 2.79
N ALA A 512 -59.68 -36.37 1.87
CA ALA A 512 -58.70 -37.27 1.22
C ALA A 512 -59.18 -37.64 -0.22
N PRO A 513 -58.48 -38.49 -1.03
CA PRO A 513 -57.27 -39.27 -0.74
C PRO A 513 -56.22 -39.33 -1.89
N VAL A 514 -55.24 -40.24 -1.69
CA VAL A 514 -54.29 -40.83 -2.66
C VAL A 514 -52.99 -40.04 -2.94
N GLY A 515 -51.86 -40.68 -2.62
CA GLY A 515 -50.52 -40.18 -2.92
C GLY A 515 -50.07 -40.53 -4.34
N VAL A 516 -49.09 -39.78 -4.85
CA VAL A 516 -48.52 -39.93 -6.19
C VAL A 516 -47.04 -40.30 -6.09
N PRO A 517 -46.54 -41.25 -6.92
CA PRO A 517 -45.18 -41.76 -6.82
C PRO A 517 -44.14 -40.93 -7.60
N VAL A 518 -42.91 -41.43 -7.52
CA VAL A 518 -41.65 -41.07 -8.17
C VAL A 518 -41.73 -40.88 -9.70
N ALA A 519 -40.77 -40.08 -10.21
CA ALA A 519 -40.17 -40.05 -11.58
C ALA A 519 -40.69 -39.09 -12.66
N VAL A 520 -39.71 -38.32 -13.17
CA VAL A 520 -39.45 -37.92 -14.57
C VAL A 520 -40.53 -37.13 -15.32
N ALA A 521 -40.13 -35.92 -15.76
CA ALA A 521 -40.72 -35.26 -16.93
C ALA A 521 -39.62 -34.63 -17.78
N ALA A 522 -39.56 -35.03 -19.05
CA ALA A 522 -38.71 -34.45 -20.09
C ALA A 522 -39.59 -33.95 -21.25
N ALA A 523 -39.07 -32.96 -21.99
CA ALA A 523 -39.48 -32.55 -23.34
C ALA A 523 -40.91 -32.00 -23.55
N GLY A 524 -41.06 -31.10 -24.54
CA GLY A 524 -42.39 -30.60 -24.92
C GLY A 524 -42.48 -29.41 -25.88
N ALA A 525 -41.71 -29.34 -26.97
CA ALA A 525 -42.10 -28.60 -28.18
C ALA A 525 -41.27 -29.07 -29.39
N VAL A 526 -41.91 -29.76 -30.33
CA VAL A 526 -41.31 -30.29 -31.56
C VAL A 526 -41.68 -29.37 -32.72
N ALA A 527 -40.72 -29.12 -33.62
CA ALA A 527 -41.00 -28.70 -34.99
C ALA A 527 -40.36 -29.74 -35.93
N GLU A 528 -41.16 -30.36 -36.80
CA GLU A 528 -40.69 -31.39 -37.73
C GLU A 528 -39.80 -30.82 -38.84
N ALA A 529 -38.78 -31.59 -39.21
CA ALA A 529 -38.09 -31.49 -40.48
C ALA A 529 -38.09 -32.87 -41.15
N PRO A 530 -38.20 -32.97 -42.49
CA PRO A 530 -38.50 -34.23 -43.15
C PRO A 530 -37.31 -35.20 -43.18
N ALA A 531 -37.63 -36.49 -43.30
CA ALA A 531 -36.64 -37.55 -43.44
C ALA A 531 -35.82 -37.42 -44.74
N SER A 532 -34.56 -37.83 -44.69
CA SER A 532 -33.74 -38.15 -45.86
C SER A 532 -32.79 -39.30 -45.51
N GLU A 533 -32.48 -40.14 -46.49
CA GLU A 533 -31.97 -41.50 -46.31
C GLU A 533 -30.53 -41.61 -45.78
N VAL A 534 -30.25 -42.76 -45.15
CA VAL A 534 -28.89 -43.21 -44.82
C VAL A 534 -28.29 -43.92 -46.03
N VAL A 535 -27.20 -43.40 -46.57
CA VAL A 535 -26.28 -44.14 -47.45
C VAL A 535 -24.83 -43.78 -47.07
N ASP A 536 -24.03 -44.80 -46.75
CA ASP A 536 -22.58 -44.84 -46.54
C ASP A 536 -21.83 -43.54 -46.12
N GLY A 537 -21.71 -43.36 -44.80
CA GLY A 537 -20.36 -43.44 -44.24
C GLY A 537 -19.44 -42.21 -44.29
N LEU A 538 -19.92 -41.00 -44.55
CA LEU A 538 -19.24 -39.73 -44.19
C LEU A 538 -20.26 -38.57 -44.29
N PRO A 539 -20.46 -37.73 -43.25
CA PRO A 539 -21.33 -36.56 -43.38
C PRO A 539 -20.72 -35.56 -44.35
N VAL A 540 -21.44 -35.23 -45.43
CA VAL A 540 -21.11 -34.09 -46.29
C VAL A 540 -21.45 -32.82 -45.51
N LEU A 541 -20.43 -32.23 -44.87
CA LEU A 541 -20.56 -30.99 -44.09
C LEU A 541 -20.61 -29.79 -45.03
N THR A 542 -21.81 -29.31 -45.36
CA THR A 542 -22.02 -28.00 -45.99
C THR A 542 -22.06 -26.90 -44.94
N GLY A 543 -20.94 -26.20 -44.79
CA GLY A 543 -20.79 -25.03 -43.91
C GLY A 543 -19.48 -25.03 -43.13
N SER A 544 -19.10 -23.87 -42.61
CA SER A 544 -17.93 -23.67 -41.77
C SER A 544 -18.11 -24.42 -40.44
N VAL A 545 -17.43 -25.56 -40.26
CA VAL A 545 -17.55 -26.40 -39.06
C VAL A 545 -16.17 -26.66 -38.45
N ILE A 546 -16.03 -26.41 -37.14
CA ILE A 546 -14.85 -26.77 -36.37
C ILE A 546 -15.08 -28.15 -35.76
N HIS A 547 -14.14 -29.07 -35.94
CA HIS A 547 -14.18 -30.41 -35.36
C HIS A 547 -12.79 -30.89 -34.97
N GLY A 548 -12.72 -31.91 -34.12
CA GLY A 548 -11.45 -32.44 -33.63
C GLY A 548 -11.64 -33.33 -32.40
N ARG A 549 -10.57 -33.55 -31.65
CA ARG A 549 -10.55 -34.32 -30.40
C ARG A 549 -10.01 -33.53 -29.23
N VAL A 550 -10.49 -33.84 -28.03
CA VAL A 550 -9.81 -33.50 -26.79
C VAL A 550 -9.06 -34.73 -26.27
N LEU A 551 -7.77 -34.54 -26.02
CA LEU A 551 -6.84 -35.55 -25.57
C LEU A 551 -6.26 -35.14 -24.21
N GLY A 552 -6.07 -36.10 -23.32
CA GLY A 552 -5.35 -35.95 -22.06
C GLY A 552 -3.90 -36.41 -22.18
N PRO A 553 -3.19 -36.58 -21.05
CA PRO A 553 -1.86 -37.16 -21.02
C PRO A 553 -1.80 -38.50 -21.76
N GLY A 554 -0.72 -38.71 -22.53
CA GLY A 554 -0.53 -39.93 -23.33
C GLY A 554 -1.45 -40.08 -24.55
N ASP A 555 -1.98 -38.96 -25.08
CA ASP A 555 -2.97 -38.93 -26.19
C ASP A 555 -4.26 -39.75 -25.90
N THR A 556 -4.62 -39.87 -24.62
CA THR A 556 -5.84 -40.54 -24.17
C THR A 556 -7.08 -39.71 -24.51
N PRO A 557 -8.13 -40.23 -25.18
CA PRO A 557 -9.32 -39.44 -25.48
C PRO A 557 -10.10 -39.04 -24.22
N LEU A 558 -10.37 -37.75 -24.05
CA LEU A 558 -11.15 -37.24 -22.92
C LEU A 558 -12.62 -37.11 -23.29
N ALA A 559 -13.45 -37.97 -22.70
CA ALA A 559 -14.91 -37.84 -22.72
C ALA A 559 -15.39 -36.71 -21.79
N ASP A 560 -16.59 -36.20 -22.04
CA ASP A 560 -17.26 -35.18 -21.20
C ASP A 560 -16.49 -33.86 -21.03
N ALA A 561 -15.48 -33.60 -21.87
CA ALA A 561 -14.75 -32.35 -21.92
C ALA A 561 -15.62 -31.26 -22.56
N ALA A 562 -15.79 -30.14 -21.87
CA ALA A 562 -16.56 -29.00 -22.35
C ALA A 562 -15.75 -28.20 -23.37
N ILE A 563 -16.32 -27.99 -24.56
CA ILE A 563 -15.73 -27.19 -25.63
C ILE A 563 -16.57 -25.94 -25.84
N THR A 564 -15.95 -24.76 -25.74
CA THR A 564 -16.62 -23.46 -25.88
C THR A 564 -15.93 -22.63 -26.96
N LEU A 565 -16.71 -22.05 -27.87
CA LEU A 565 -16.22 -21.13 -28.91
C LEU A 565 -16.60 -19.69 -28.53
N ILE A 566 -15.65 -18.77 -28.58
CA ILE A 566 -15.86 -17.34 -28.31
C ILE A 566 -15.32 -16.46 -29.45
N ASP A 567 -15.90 -15.27 -29.66
CA ASP A 567 -15.29 -14.25 -30.53
C ASP A 567 -14.14 -13.50 -29.82
N THR A 568 -13.40 -12.70 -30.57
CA THR A 568 -12.30 -11.86 -30.06
C THR A 568 -12.76 -10.78 -29.07
N GLY A 569 -14.07 -10.52 -28.97
CA GLY A 569 -14.68 -9.68 -27.94
C GLY A 569 -15.04 -10.42 -26.65
N GLY A 570 -14.82 -11.73 -26.59
CA GLY A 570 -15.14 -12.58 -25.43
C GLY A 570 -16.60 -13.04 -25.36
N ARG A 571 -17.41 -12.82 -26.40
CA ARG A 571 -18.80 -13.29 -26.44
C ARG A 571 -18.83 -14.74 -26.93
N GLN A 572 -19.58 -15.58 -26.22
CA GLN A 572 -19.76 -16.99 -26.59
C GLN A 572 -20.57 -17.13 -27.88
N LEU A 573 -19.99 -17.87 -28.83
CA LEU A 573 -20.56 -18.18 -30.15
C LEU A 573 -21.21 -19.56 -30.19
N GLY A 574 -20.68 -20.52 -29.44
CA GLY A 574 -21.20 -21.89 -29.37
C GLY A 574 -20.57 -22.69 -28.24
N ARG A 575 -21.15 -23.84 -27.91
CA ARG A 575 -20.62 -24.79 -26.92
C ARG A 575 -21.06 -26.21 -27.26
N THR A 576 -20.18 -27.18 -27.05
CA THR A 576 -20.47 -28.62 -27.14
C THR A 576 -19.71 -29.38 -26.05
N VAL A 577 -19.84 -30.71 -26.03
CA VAL A 577 -19.14 -31.62 -25.12
C VAL A 577 -18.57 -32.79 -25.95
N THR A 578 -17.42 -33.34 -25.58
CA THR A 578 -16.82 -34.47 -26.29
C THR A 578 -17.55 -35.79 -26.07
N GLY A 579 -17.61 -36.60 -27.12
CA GLY A 579 -18.04 -38.00 -27.04
C GLY A 579 -17.01 -38.91 -26.33
N ARG A 580 -17.37 -40.19 -26.15
CA ARG A 580 -16.50 -41.20 -25.51
C ARG A 580 -15.17 -41.45 -26.21
N ASP A 581 -15.06 -41.10 -27.49
CA ASP A 581 -13.83 -41.18 -28.29
C ASP A 581 -13.09 -39.82 -28.36
N GLY A 582 -13.41 -38.90 -27.46
CA GLY A 582 -12.84 -37.56 -27.35
C GLY A 582 -13.27 -36.59 -28.45
N ARG A 583 -14.08 -37.01 -29.44
CA ARG A 583 -14.44 -36.14 -30.58
C ARG A 583 -15.47 -35.09 -30.20
N TYR A 584 -15.35 -33.92 -30.83
CA TYR A 584 -16.36 -32.87 -30.83
C TYR A 584 -16.59 -32.32 -32.25
N HIS A 585 -17.76 -31.69 -32.43
CA HIS A 585 -18.13 -30.93 -33.62
C HIS A 585 -18.90 -29.68 -33.18
N LEU A 586 -18.63 -28.53 -33.80
CA LEU A 586 -19.19 -27.25 -33.40
C LEU A 586 -19.36 -26.34 -34.64
N PRO A 587 -20.57 -25.81 -34.92
CA PRO A 587 -20.79 -24.90 -36.05
C PRO A 587 -19.99 -23.61 -35.88
N ALA A 588 -19.19 -23.24 -36.87
CA ALA A 588 -18.43 -22.00 -36.85
C ALA A 588 -19.23 -20.89 -37.56
N PRO A 589 -19.53 -19.76 -36.90
CA PRO A 589 -20.14 -18.63 -37.58
C PRO A 589 -19.14 -17.93 -38.51
N ASP A 590 -19.64 -17.09 -39.41
CA ASP A 590 -18.86 -16.27 -40.36
C ASP A 590 -18.07 -15.15 -39.64
N ALA A 591 -17.07 -15.54 -38.87
CA ALA A 591 -16.24 -14.68 -38.03
C ALA A 591 -14.76 -14.92 -38.32
N ALA A 592 -14.07 -13.89 -38.83
CA ALA A 592 -12.69 -14.00 -39.33
C ALA A 592 -11.66 -14.51 -38.30
N SER A 593 -11.94 -14.43 -37.00
CA SER A 593 -11.13 -15.07 -35.96
C SER A 593 -11.97 -15.39 -34.73
N VAL A 594 -11.76 -16.59 -34.18
CA VAL A 594 -12.46 -17.13 -33.00
C VAL A 594 -11.45 -17.81 -32.07
N VAL A 595 -11.82 -17.98 -30.79
CA VAL A 595 -11.03 -18.77 -29.84
C VAL A 595 -11.85 -19.97 -29.39
N LEU A 596 -11.26 -21.15 -29.52
CA LEU A 596 -11.80 -22.42 -29.06
C LEU A 596 -11.15 -22.76 -27.71
N ILE A 597 -11.96 -23.04 -26.69
CA ILE A 597 -11.51 -23.37 -25.34
C ILE A 597 -12.04 -24.75 -24.97
N GLY A 598 -11.14 -25.67 -24.62
CA GLY A 598 -11.48 -26.99 -24.06
C GLY A 598 -11.15 -27.04 -22.57
N SER A 599 -12.04 -27.64 -21.77
CA SER A 599 -11.83 -27.89 -20.35
C SER A 599 -12.42 -29.21 -19.90
N ALA A 600 -11.72 -29.91 -19.01
CA ALA A 600 -12.15 -31.16 -18.39
C ALA A 600 -11.76 -31.16 -16.90
N ALA A 601 -12.47 -31.92 -16.07
CA ALA A 601 -12.14 -32.05 -14.66
C ALA A 601 -10.71 -32.64 -14.49
N GLY A 602 -9.96 -32.14 -13.50
CA GLY A 602 -8.58 -32.57 -13.22
C GLY A 602 -7.52 -32.16 -14.26
N HIS A 603 -7.88 -31.35 -15.27
CA HIS A 603 -6.97 -30.93 -16.34
C HIS A 603 -6.96 -29.41 -16.54
N GLN A 604 -5.82 -28.84 -16.93
CA GLN A 604 -5.74 -27.42 -17.30
C GLN A 604 -6.56 -27.14 -18.57
N PRO A 605 -7.43 -26.11 -18.57
CA PRO A 605 -8.11 -25.65 -19.78
C PRO A 605 -7.11 -25.17 -20.83
N GLN A 606 -7.32 -25.55 -22.09
CA GLN A 606 -6.51 -25.10 -23.23
C GLN A 606 -7.33 -24.24 -24.18
N ALA A 607 -6.76 -23.15 -24.66
CA ALA A 607 -7.35 -22.29 -25.68
C ALA A 607 -6.51 -22.33 -26.98
N ALA A 608 -7.19 -22.38 -28.13
CA ALA A 608 -6.61 -22.28 -29.45
C ALA A 608 -7.33 -21.20 -30.28
N THR A 609 -6.59 -20.27 -30.86
CA THR A 609 -7.14 -19.25 -31.77
C THR A 609 -7.21 -19.81 -33.18
N LEU A 610 -8.39 -19.75 -33.80
CA LEU A 610 -8.67 -20.28 -35.13
C LEU A 610 -9.11 -19.16 -36.07
N LEU A 611 -8.71 -19.25 -37.34
CA LEU A 611 -9.23 -18.42 -38.42
C LEU A 611 -10.37 -19.21 -39.08
N VAL A 612 -11.60 -18.71 -39.04
CA VAL A 612 -12.73 -19.37 -39.72
C VAL A 612 -12.77 -18.91 -41.18
N SER A 613 -12.97 -19.86 -42.08
CA SER A 613 -13.23 -19.66 -43.50
C SER A 613 -14.32 -20.65 -43.94
N ASP A 614 -14.75 -20.57 -45.20
CA ASP A 614 -15.84 -21.40 -45.76
C ASP A 614 -15.53 -22.93 -45.81
N LEU A 615 -14.36 -23.35 -45.33
CA LEU A 615 -13.90 -24.73 -45.24
C LEU A 615 -13.93 -25.26 -43.78
N PRO A 616 -14.27 -26.55 -43.56
CA PRO A 616 -14.18 -27.16 -42.24
C PRO A 616 -12.76 -27.09 -41.64
N VAL A 617 -12.67 -26.75 -40.36
CA VAL A 617 -11.41 -26.61 -39.62
C VAL A 617 -11.23 -27.78 -38.66
N VAL A 618 -10.06 -28.42 -38.70
CA VAL A 618 -9.66 -29.47 -37.75
C VAL A 618 -8.79 -28.85 -36.64
N CYS A 619 -9.14 -29.08 -35.37
CA CYS A 619 -8.34 -28.64 -34.24
C CYS A 619 -8.40 -29.66 -33.10
N ASP A 620 -7.28 -30.30 -32.77
CA ASP A 620 -7.19 -31.15 -31.59
C ASP A 620 -6.67 -30.34 -30.39
N LEU A 621 -7.29 -30.51 -29.24
CA LEU A 621 -6.88 -29.91 -27.96
C LEU A 621 -6.25 -30.97 -27.06
N ARG A 622 -5.15 -30.61 -26.40
CA ARG A 622 -4.38 -31.45 -25.48
C ARG A 622 -4.38 -30.80 -24.10
N LEU A 623 -5.18 -31.35 -23.19
CA LEU A 623 -5.29 -30.86 -21.82
C LEU A 623 -4.25 -31.56 -20.93
N SER A 624 -3.46 -30.78 -20.19
CA SER A 624 -2.44 -31.28 -19.27
C SER A 624 -3.06 -31.66 -17.93
N GLY A 625 -2.70 -32.82 -17.36
CA GLY A 625 -3.12 -33.23 -16.02
C GLY A 625 -2.43 -32.41 -14.91
N GLY A 626 -3.11 -32.26 -13.78
CA GLY A 626 -2.54 -31.68 -12.56
C GLY A 626 -1.38 -32.49 -11.98
N GLY A 627 -0.49 -31.82 -11.23
CA GLY A 627 0.53 -32.48 -10.43
C GLY A 627 0.00 -32.70 -9.01
N GLY A 628 -0.04 -33.93 -8.53
CA GLY A 628 -0.55 -34.21 -7.18
C GLY A 628 0.45 -33.86 -6.07
N LEU A 629 -0.04 -33.59 -4.87
CA LEU A 629 0.78 -33.51 -3.66
C LEU A 629 0.35 -34.59 -2.67
N THR A 630 1.29 -35.36 -2.14
CA THR A 630 1.05 -36.44 -1.17
C THR A 630 2.02 -36.32 0.00
N GLY A 631 1.82 -37.07 1.07
CA GLY A 631 2.75 -37.04 2.20
C GLY A 631 2.29 -37.80 3.43
N SER A 632 3.09 -37.75 4.49
CA SER A 632 2.71 -38.21 5.82
C SER A 632 3.02 -37.18 6.91
N VAL A 633 2.26 -37.21 8.00
CA VAL A 633 2.38 -36.29 9.14
C VAL A 633 2.68 -37.08 10.41
N ARG A 634 3.75 -36.71 11.12
CA ARG A 634 4.23 -37.42 12.31
C ARG A 634 4.58 -36.45 13.44
N ALA A 635 4.50 -36.92 14.68
CA ALA A 635 5.06 -36.22 15.83
C ALA A 635 6.58 -36.41 15.87
N VAL A 636 7.30 -35.49 16.54
CA VAL A 636 8.72 -35.69 16.85
C VAL A 636 8.89 -36.97 17.68
N GLY A 637 9.52 -37.98 17.06
CA GLY A 637 9.58 -39.35 17.59
C GLY A 637 8.87 -40.41 16.73
N GLY A 638 8.21 -40.01 15.65
CA GLY A 638 7.77 -40.90 14.56
C GLY A 638 6.33 -41.42 14.62
N GLU A 639 5.57 -41.16 15.70
CA GLU A 639 4.15 -41.52 15.77
C GLU A 639 3.32 -40.78 14.71
N PRO A 640 2.42 -41.46 13.97
CA PRO A 640 1.58 -40.82 12.97
C PRO A 640 0.51 -39.92 13.59
N LEU A 641 0.34 -38.71 13.04
CA LEU A 641 -0.63 -37.72 13.51
C LEU A 641 -1.93 -37.77 12.69
N ALA A 642 -2.78 -38.74 13.04
CA ALA A 642 -4.13 -38.83 12.50
C ALA A 642 -4.94 -37.56 12.80
N GLY A 643 -5.72 -37.08 11.82
CA GLY A 643 -6.50 -35.85 11.97
C GLY A 643 -5.72 -34.54 11.76
N ALA A 644 -4.42 -34.59 11.43
CA ALA A 644 -3.66 -33.41 11.03
C ALA A 644 -4.21 -32.82 9.72
N THR A 645 -4.30 -31.50 9.61
CA THR A 645 -4.78 -30.81 8.40
C THR A 645 -3.58 -30.34 7.56
N ALA A 646 -3.52 -30.79 6.31
CA ALA A 646 -2.53 -30.39 5.31
C ALA A 646 -3.19 -29.47 4.27
N THR A 647 -2.67 -28.25 4.10
CA THR A 647 -3.25 -27.19 3.27
C THR A 647 -2.20 -26.63 2.31
N ALA A 648 -2.47 -26.70 1.00
CA ALA A 648 -1.64 -26.11 -0.04
C ALA A 648 -2.17 -24.72 -0.42
N THR A 649 -1.33 -23.71 -0.27
CA THR A 649 -1.63 -22.31 -0.59
C THR A 649 -0.78 -21.85 -1.78
N GLY A 650 -1.40 -21.28 -2.80
CA GLY A 650 -0.72 -20.78 -4.00
C GLY A 650 -0.02 -19.43 -3.81
N PRO A 651 0.65 -18.91 -4.86
CA PRO A 651 1.50 -17.73 -4.77
C PRO A 651 0.73 -16.41 -4.61
N GLU A 652 -0.59 -16.37 -4.87
CA GLU A 652 -1.43 -15.19 -4.63
C GLU A 652 -2.09 -15.24 -3.23
N GLY A 653 -1.82 -16.27 -2.43
CA GLY A 653 -2.38 -16.49 -1.09
C GLY A 653 -3.71 -17.27 -1.09
N GLU A 654 -4.10 -17.83 -2.22
CA GLU A 654 -5.30 -18.66 -2.41
C GLU A 654 -5.09 -20.09 -1.90
N VAL A 655 -6.06 -20.65 -1.18
CA VAL A 655 -6.01 -22.07 -0.77
C VAL A 655 -6.40 -22.93 -1.97
N ALA A 656 -5.41 -23.61 -2.55
CA ALA A 656 -5.59 -24.47 -3.72
C ALA A 656 -6.08 -25.88 -3.36
N GLY A 657 -5.84 -26.34 -2.12
CA GLY A 657 -6.39 -27.58 -1.60
C GLY A 657 -6.16 -27.73 -0.10
N SER A 658 -7.05 -28.45 0.58
CA SER A 658 -6.88 -28.81 1.99
C SER A 658 -7.48 -30.19 2.26
N VAL A 659 -6.78 -31.01 3.05
CA VAL A 659 -7.13 -32.40 3.34
C VAL A 659 -6.73 -32.74 4.78
N THR A 660 -7.45 -33.68 5.39
CA THR A 660 -7.13 -34.23 6.71
C THR A 660 -6.41 -35.57 6.55
N ALA A 661 -5.30 -35.74 7.27
CA ALA A 661 -4.51 -36.96 7.29
C ALA A 661 -5.24 -38.14 7.94
N ASP A 662 -5.04 -39.33 7.38
CA ASP A 662 -5.71 -40.58 7.79
C ASP A 662 -5.16 -41.18 9.10
N GLU A 663 -5.62 -42.37 9.50
CA GLU A 663 -5.17 -43.06 10.71
C GLU A 663 -3.66 -43.41 10.71
N LYS A 664 -3.00 -43.41 9.55
CA LYS A 664 -1.55 -43.60 9.39
C LYS A 664 -0.79 -42.29 9.25
N GLY A 665 -1.50 -41.16 9.34
CA GLY A 665 -0.98 -39.82 9.12
C GLY A 665 -0.75 -39.49 7.64
N GLU A 666 -1.22 -40.30 6.68
CA GLU A 666 -1.01 -40.04 5.25
C GLU A 666 -2.06 -39.08 4.69
N PHE A 667 -1.66 -38.23 3.73
CA PHE A 667 -2.54 -37.26 3.06
C PHE A 667 -2.28 -37.18 1.55
N ALA A 668 -3.30 -36.76 0.78
CA ALA A 668 -3.22 -36.58 -0.66
C ALA A 668 -4.10 -35.42 -1.16
N LEU A 669 -3.54 -34.62 -2.07
CA LEU A 669 -4.14 -33.50 -2.79
C LEU A 669 -3.87 -33.70 -4.30
N PRO A 670 -4.66 -34.53 -4.99
CA PRO A 670 -4.36 -34.96 -6.36
C PRO A 670 -4.68 -33.90 -7.45
N GLU A 671 -5.46 -32.86 -7.13
CA GLU A 671 -6.00 -31.90 -8.11
C GLU A 671 -5.26 -30.54 -8.14
N LEU A 672 -3.98 -30.49 -7.79
CA LEU A 672 -3.20 -29.26 -7.84
C LEU A 672 -2.64 -29.01 -9.26
N ALA A 673 -2.61 -27.75 -9.68
CA ALA A 673 -2.00 -27.37 -10.95
C ALA A 673 -0.46 -27.40 -10.81
N PRO A 674 0.30 -27.50 -11.92
CA PRO A 674 1.74 -27.25 -11.89
C PRO A 674 2.02 -25.81 -11.43
N GLY A 675 2.93 -25.64 -10.48
CA GLY A 675 3.21 -24.36 -9.83
C GLY A 675 3.82 -24.51 -8.44
N THR A 676 4.16 -23.37 -7.83
CA THR A 676 4.77 -23.34 -6.49
C THR A 676 3.73 -23.07 -5.41
N TYR A 677 3.66 -23.96 -4.42
CA TYR A 677 2.72 -23.91 -3.30
C TYR A 677 3.45 -23.83 -1.96
N THR A 678 2.83 -23.22 -0.96
CA THR A 678 3.20 -23.38 0.44
C THR A 678 2.30 -24.45 1.06
N LEU A 679 2.87 -25.60 1.39
CA LEU A 679 2.20 -26.63 2.16
C LEU A 679 2.32 -26.29 3.66
N THR A 680 1.19 -26.04 4.31
CA THR A 680 1.09 -25.88 5.76
C THR A 680 0.40 -27.09 6.37
N VAL A 681 1.01 -27.70 7.38
CA VAL A 681 0.50 -28.87 8.10
C VAL A 681 0.33 -28.52 9.58
N ALA A 682 -0.86 -28.74 10.12
CA ALA A 682 -1.18 -28.43 11.52
C ALA A 682 -1.90 -29.62 12.19
N ALA A 683 -1.53 -29.92 13.44
CA ALA A 683 -2.17 -30.94 14.25
C ALA A 683 -2.46 -30.39 15.66
N ALA A 684 -3.50 -30.90 16.31
CA ALA A 684 -3.87 -30.47 17.66
C ALA A 684 -2.72 -30.76 18.65
N GLY A 685 -2.37 -29.76 19.48
CA GLY A 685 -1.30 -29.88 20.47
C GLY A 685 0.13 -29.89 19.90
N HIS A 686 0.31 -29.58 18.61
CA HIS A 686 1.62 -29.54 17.94
C HIS A 686 1.86 -28.20 17.24
N ARG A 687 3.14 -27.80 17.06
CA ARG A 687 3.49 -26.56 16.35
C ARG A 687 3.27 -26.80 14.84
N PRO A 688 2.62 -25.88 14.09
CA PRO A 688 2.45 -26.05 12.65
C PRO A 688 3.78 -26.11 11.90
N TYR A 689 3.85 -27.00 10.92
CA TYR A 689 4.95 -27.11 9.97
C TYR A 689 4.56 -26.45 8.65
N ALA A 690 5.47 -25.71 8.01
CA ALA A 690 5.23 -25.12 6.69
C ALA A 690 6.46 -25.26 5.80
N THR A 691 6.25 -25.65 4.54
CA THR A 691 7.32 -25.78 3.55
C THR A 691 6.83 -25.39 2.15
N GLN A 692 7.76 -25.00 1.28
CA GLN A 692 7.47 -24.66 -0.11
C GLN A 692 7.67 -25.88 -1.00
N VAL A 693 6.71 -26.14 -1.91
CA VAL A 693 6.69 -27.30 -2.80
C VAL A 693 6.45 -26.84 -4.22
N GLU A 694 7.28 -27.28 -5.15
CA GLU A 694 7.11 -27.03 -6.58
C GLU A 694 6.51 -28.28 -7.24
N LEU A 695 5.34 -28.11 -7.86
CA LEU A 695 4.62 -29.18 -8.56
C LEU A 695 4.87 -29.05 -10.07
N ILE A 696 5.37 -30.14 -10.66
CA ILE A 696 5.61 -30.26 -12.10
C ILE A 696 4.47 -31.09 -12.71
N ALA A 697 4.12 -30.84 -13.97
CA ALA A 697 3.05 -31.57 -14.64
C ALA A 697 3.36 -33.08 -14.74
N GLY A 698 2.46 -33.91 -14.23
CA GLY A 698 2.45 -35.36 -14.43
C GLY A 698 3.09 -36.22 -13.33
N GLU A 699 3.89 -35.66 -12.42
CA GLU A 699 4.47 -36.42 -11.29
C GLU A 699 3.95 -35.90 -9.94
N PRO A 700 3.40 -36.78 -9.08
CA PRO A 700 2.98 -36.38 -7.75
C PRO A 700 4.18 -36.23 -6.81
N VAL A 701 4.30 -35.07 -6.15
CA VAL A 701 5.37 -34.82 -5.17
C VAL A 701 4.96 -35.38 -3.80
N ARG A 702 5.90 -35.96 -3.05
CA ARG A 702 5.68 -36.45 -1.68
C ARG A 702 6.44 -35.58 -0.67
N VAL A 703 5.77 -35.17 0.41
CA VAL A 703 6.34 -34.37 1.51
C VAL A 703 5.96 -34.99 2.85
N ASP A 704 6.95 -35.48 3.59
CA ASP A 704 6.74 -35.96 4.96
C ASP A 704 7.04 -34.83 5.96
N ALA A 705 6.10 -34.58 6.89
CA ALA A 705 6.13 -33.48 7.85
C ALA A 705 6.23 -34.00 9.29
N GLU A 706 7.25 -33.57 10.03
CA GLU A 706 7.43 -33.89 11.44
C GLU A 706 7.11 -32.65 12.29
N LEU A 707 6.08 -32.73 13.14
CA LEU A 707 5.60 -31.62 13.95
C LEU A 707 6.07 -31.79 15.41
N PRO A 708 6.81 -30.81 15.98
CA PRO A 708 7.13 -30.81 17.40
C PRO A 708 5.87 -30.50 18.24
N PRO A 709 5.81 -30.99 19.49
CA PRO A 709 4.68 -30.69 20.37
C PRO A 709 4.65 -29.18 20.69
N ALA A 710 3.46 -28.66 20.99
CA ALA A 710 3.25 -27.24 21.27
C ALA A 710 2.85 -26.97 22.72
N ALA A 711 3.72 -26.19 23.38
CA ALA A 711 3.75 -26.12 24.82
C ALA A 711 2.47 -25.54 25.45
N ARG A 712 2.26 -25.92 26.71
CA ARG A 712 1.11 -25.54 27.53
C ARG A 712 1.55 -24.91 28.85
N VAL A 713 0.88 -23.82 29.20
CA VAL A 713 1.01 -23.11 30.47
C VAL A 713 -0.32 -23.20 31.18
N ARG A 714 -0.33 -23.58 32.45
CA ARG A 714 -1.51 -23.55 33.32
C ARG A 714 -1.15 -22.88 34.64
N GLY A 715 -2.12 -22.64 35.50
CA GLY A 715 -1.85 -22.11 36.84
C GLY A 715 -3.12 -21.78 37.60
N THR A 716 -2.97 -21.37 38.86
CA THR A 716 -4.06 -20.81 39.66
C THR A 716 -3.75 -19.38 40.11
N VAL A 717 -4.73 -18.49 39.97
CA VAL A 717 -4.69 -17.16 40.60
C VAL A 717 -5.31 -17.27 41.98
N ARG A 718 -4.61 -16.75 42.99
CA ARG A 718 -5.00 -16.80 44.40
C ARG A 718 -4.85 -15.44 45.07
N ASP A 719 -5.53 -15.25 46.19
CA ASP A 719 -5.29 -14.12 47.07
C ASP A 719 -4.12 -14.39 48.05
N ARG A 720 -3.78 -13.38 48.86
CA ARG A 720 -2.76 -13.51 49.93
C ARG A 720 -3.12 -14.54 51.03
N GLY A 721 -4.39 -14.93 51.16
CA GLY A 721 -4.87 -15.98 52.04
C GLY A 721 -4.76 -17.39 51.45
N GLY A 722 -4.38 -17.50 50.17
CA GLY A 722 -4.25 -18.77 49.43
C GLY A 722 -5.57 -19.27 48.82
N LEU A 723 -6.67 -18.51 48.94
CA LEU A 723 -7.96 -18.83 48.34
C LEU A 723 -7.91 -18.56 46.82
N PRO A 724 -8.53 -19.41 45.99
CA PRO A 724 -8.59 -19.20 44.54
C PRO A 724 -9.44 -17.96 44.20
N LEU A 725 -8.95 -17.15 43.26
CA LEU A 725 -9.63 -15.96 42.74
C LEU A 725 -10.27 -16.25 41.38
N GLY A 726 -11.60 -16.35 41.35
CA GLY A 726 -12.38 -16.29 40.12
C GLY A 726 -12.42 -14.87 39.53
N ASP A 727 -12.85 -14.79 38.26
CA ASP A 727 -12.99 -13.54 37.49
C ASP A 727 -11.70 -12.71 37.31
N ALA A 728 -10.54 -13.23 37.68
CA ALA A 728 -9.25 -12.61 37.41
C ALA A 728 -8.89 -12.75 35.93
N ARG A 729 -8.54 -11.64 35.28
CA ARG A 729 -8.13 -11.60 33.88
C ARG A 729 -6.63 -11.89 33.77
N VAL A 730 -6.31 -13.04 33.22
CA VAL A 730 -4.94 -13.46 32.92
C VAL A 730 -4.65 -13.24 31.44
N SER A 731 -3.59 -12.48 31.16
CA SER A 731 -3.09 -12.20 29.80
C SER A 731 -1.72 -12.85 29.61
N LEU A 732 -1.53 -13.53 28.50
CA LEU A 732 -0.24 -14.04 28.02
C LEU A 732 0.30 -13.06 26.99
N LEU A 733 1.51 -12.55 27.19
CA LEU A 733 2.25 -11.72 26.26
C LEU A 733 3.50 -12.46 25.76
N ASP A 734 3.93 -12.18 24.54
CA ASP A 734 5.19 -12.70 23.99
C ASP A 734 6.43 -11.91 24.52
N ALA A 735 7.59 -12.21 23.95
CA ALA A 735 8.84 -11.49 24.22
C ALA A 735 8.85 -10.03 23.72
N SER A 736 7.95 -9.67 22.79
CA SER A 736 7.79 -8.30 22.26
C SER A 736 6.86 -7.45 23.14
N GLY A 737 6.06 -8.09 24.00
CA GLY A 737 5.03 -7.45 24.83
C GLY A 737 3.67 -7.36 24.15
N ASP A 738 3.44 -8.07 23.05
CA ASP A 738 2.11 -8.17 22.41
C ASP A 738 1.29 -9.28 23.06
N VAL A 739 -0.03 -9.08 23.21
CA VAL A 739 -0.93 -10.05 23.88
C VAL A 739 -1.27 -11.21 22.94
N VAL A 740 -0.75 -12.38 23.25
CA VAL A 740 -0.92 -13.64 22.50
C VAL A 740 -2.20 -14.39 22.89
N GLY A 741 -2.67 -14.21 24.13
CA GLY A 741 -3.90 -14.84 24.60
C GLY A 741 -4.42 -14.21 25.89
N GLN A 742 -5.71 -14.35 26.15
CA GLN A 742 -6.34 -13.85 27.37
C GLN A 742 -7.42 -14.82 27.86
N VAL A 743 -7.42 -15.11 29.16
CA VAL A 743 -8.36 -16.01 29.85
C VAL A 743 -8.89 -15.31 31.11
N ILE A 744 -10.12 -15.61 31.51
CA ILE A 744 -10.68 -15.23 32.81
C ILE A 744 -10.74 -16.48 33.66
N THR A 745 -10.30 -16.41 34.92
CA THR A 745 -10.24 -17.58 35.81
C THR A 745 -11.63 -18.08 36.21
N GLY A 746 -11.77 -19.40 36.30
CA GLY A 746 -12.97 -20.04 36.88
C GLY A 746 -13.06 -19.83 38.39
N ALA A 747 -14.15 -20.29 39.00
CA ALA A 747 -14.35 -20.20 40.46
C ALA A 747 -13.29 -20.97 41.29
N ASP A 748 -12.52 -21.87 40.66
CA ASP A 748 -11.37 -22.57 41.21
C ASP A 748 -10.03 -21.83 41.00
N GLY A 749 -10.07 -20.60 40.47
CA GLY A 749 -8.91 -19.75 40.18
C GLY A 749 -8.08 -20.22 38.99
N SER A 750 -8.48 -21.26 38.27
CA SER A 750 -7.65 -21.89 37.24
C SER A 750 -7.62 -21.11 35.92
N PHE A 751 -6.46 -21.11 35.25
CA PHE A 751 -6.30 -20.62 33.88
C PHE A 751 -5.38 -21.56 33.07
N GLY A 752 -5.40 -21.41 31.74
CA GLY A 752 -4.49 -22.14 30.87
C GLY A 752 -4.40 -21.60 29.45
N PHE A 753 -3.19 -21.65 28.90
CA PHE A 753 -2.85 -21.35 27.51
C PHE A 753 -2.20 -22.60 26.89
N GLY A 754 -2.37 -22.78 25.58
CA GLY A 754 -1.79 -23.91 24.86
C GLY A 754 -1.49 -23.58 23.41
N ALA A 755 -0.89 -24.55 22.71
CA ALA A 755 -0.38 -24.37 21.36
C ALA A 755 0.70 -23.28 21.25
N LEU A 756 1.56 -23.14 22.28
CA LEU A 756 2.56 -22.08 22.37
C LEU A 756 3.77 -22.37 21.47
N THR A 757 4.04 -21.45 20.54
CA THR A 757 5.04 -21.57 19.47
C THR A 757 6.35 -20.83 19.72
N GLY A 758 6.38 -19.88 20.66
CA GLY A 758 7.57 -19.15 21.08
C GLY A 758 8.21 -19.73 22.34
N ASP A 759 9.40 -19.24 22.68
CA ASP A 759 10.21 -19.81 23.76
C ASP A 759 10.19 -18.96 25.04
N HIS A 760 9.66 -17.73 24.98
CA HIS A 760 9.57 -16.80 26.11
C HIS A 760 8.22 -16.09 26.11
N TYR A 761 7.56 -16.10 27.26
CA TYR A 761 6.28 -15.42 27.48
C TYR A 761 6.25 -14.71 28.83
N THR A 762 5.42 -13.67 28.92
CA THR A 762 5.09 -12.99 30.17
C THR A 762 3.62 -13.24 30.49
N VAL A 763 3.30 -13.73 31.69
CA VAL A 763 1.91 -13.89 32.14
C VAL A 763 1.60 -12.76 33.13
N VAL A 764 0.49 -12.06 32.89
CA VAL A 764 0.01 -10.92 33.70
C VAL A 764 -1.39 -11.24 34.21
N ALA A 765 -1.58 -11.27 35.54
CA ALA A 765 -2.88 -11.38 36.17
C ALA A 765 -3.37 -9.98 36.60
N SER A 766 -4.62 -9.65 36.26
CA SER A 766 -5.23 -8.33 36.43
C SER A 766 -6.70 -8.44 36.89
N GLY A 767 -7.17 -7.47 37.68
CA GLY A 767 -8.49 -7.48 38.32
C GLY A 767 -8.43 -6.99 39.78
N TYR A 768 -7.29 -7.26 40.42
CA TYR A 768 -6.79 -6.58 41.62
C TYR A 768 -5.38 -6.03 41.29
N ALA A 769 -4.60 -5.56 42.28
CA ALA A 769 -3.25 -5.01 42.04
C ALA A 769 -2.42 -5.97 41.16
N PRO A 770 -1.92 -5.53 39.99
CA PRO A 770 -1.48 -6.44 38.94
C PRO A 770 -0.18 -7.17 39.32
N ALA A 771 -0.15 -8.48 39.09
CA ALA A 771 1.04 -9.31 39.25
C ALA A 771 1.51 -9.83 37.89
N THR A 772 2.83 -9.76 37.66
CA THR A 772 3.47 -10.13 36.40
C THR A 772 4.54 -11.17 36.65
N ARG A 773 4.64 -12.21 35.80
CA ARG A 773 5.67 -13.24 35.90
C ARG A 773 6.16 -13.65 34.51
N GLN A 774 7.47 -13.58 34.29
CA GLN A 774 8.10 -14.11 33.07
C GLN A 774 8.29 -15.62 33.17
N ILE A 775 8.09 -16.31 32.05
CA ILE A 775 8.28 -17.74 31.89
C ILE A 775 8.99 -18.05 30.56
N THR A 776 10.11 -18.76 30.64
CA THR A 776 10.68 -19.47 29.50
C THR A 776 9.88 -20.75 29.27
N VAL A 777 9.63 -21.12 28.01
CA VAL A 777 8.85 -22.29 27.60
C VAL A 777 9.59 -23.01 26.47
N GLY A 778 10.81 -23.45 26.79
CA GLY A 778 11.67 -24.19 25.87
C GLY A 778 13.07 -24.35 26.47
N ASP A 779 13.34 -25.51 27.05
CA ASP A 779 14.73 -25.96 27.31
C ASP A 779 14.78 -27.49 27.21
N ALA A 780 15.93 -28.03 26.81
CA ALA A 780 16.01 -29.31 26.13
C ALA A 780 16.04 -30.55 27.05
N ALA A 781 14.92 -30.87 27.73
CA ALA A 781 14.51 -32.25 28.07
C ALA A 781 13.16 -32.30 28.82
N GLY A 782 12.15 -32.96 28.23
CA GLY A 782 11.03 -33.57 28.99
C GLY A 782 9.77 -32.71 29.22
N THR A 783 8.66 -33.18 28.62
CA THR A 783 7.24 -33.04 29.01
C THR A 783 6.65 -31.64 29.28
N GLU A 784 5.71 -31.24 28.41
CA GLU A 784 5.11 -29.90 28.34
C GLU A 784 4.06 -29.56 29.43
N ARG A 785 4.50 -29.21 30.63
CA ARG A 785 3.61 -28.50 31.57
C ARG A 785 4.37 -27.59 32.51
N ARG A 786 4.08 -26.29 32.44
CA ARG A 786 4.46 -25.32 33.49
C ARG A 786 3.21 -24.82 34.19
N ASP A 787 3.09 -25.16 35.47
CA ASP A 787 2.06 -24.64 36.36
C ASP A 787 2.61 -23.36 37.04
N VAL A 788 1.86 -22.26 36.95
CA VAL A 788 2.31 -20.90 37.36
C VAL A 788 1.27 -20.25 38.25
N ASP A 789 1.53 -20.24 39.57
CA ASP A 789 0.62 -19.59 40.51
C ASP A 789 0.91 -18.09 40.69
N PHE A 790 -0.15 -17.34 40.96
CA PHE A 790 -0.16 -15.89 41.20
C PHE A 790 -0.80 -15.53 42.54
N LEU A 791 -0.29 -14.49 43.19
CA LEU A 791 -0.85 -13.86 44.39
C LEU A 791 -1.19 -12.40 44.07
N LEU A 792 -2.42 -11.98 44.37
CA LEU A 792 -2.90 -10.59 44.17
C LEU A 792 -3.36 -9.95 45.49
N GLY A 793 -3.17 -8.63 45.66
CA GLY A 793 -3.68 -7.86 46.81
C GLY A 793 -3.20 -6.41 46.86
N HIS A 794 -3.99 -5.49 47.42
CA HIS A 794 -3.56 -4.12 47.78
C HIS A 794 -2.75 -4.12 49.07
N GLY A 795 -1.92 -3.09 49.25
CA GLY A 795 -1.25 -2.80 50.52
C GLY A 795 -2.01 -1.74 51.29
N ASP A 796 -2.27 -2.00 52.57
CA ASP A 796 -2.34 -0.96 53.59
C ASP A 796 -0.95 -0.85 54.21
N ASP A 797 -0.35 0.33 54.15
CA ASP A 797 0.82 0.67 54.97
C ASP A 797 0.32 0.96 56.39
N GLY A 798 0.29 -0.08 57.23
CA GLY A 798 -0.02 0.00 58.66
C GLY A 798 1.24 0.16 59.50
N GLU A 799 1.19 1.04 60.50
CA GLU A 799 2.30 1.47 61.36
C GLU A 799 2.98 0.34 62.16
N GLU A 800 4.32 0.31 62.12
CA GLU A 800 5.22 0.18 63.30
C GLU A 800 6.40 1.15 63.15
#